data_AF-A0A9D1Z6X5-F1
#
_entry.id   AF-A0A9D1Z6X5-F1
#
_cell.length_a   1.000
_cell.length_b   1.000
_cell.length_c   1.000
_cell.angle_alpha   90.00
_cell.angle_beta   90.00
_cell.angle_gamma   90.00
#
_symmetry.space_group_name_H-M   'P 1'
#
loop_
_entity.id
_entity.type
_entity.pdbx_description
1 polymer ?
#
loop_
_entity_poly.entity_id
_entity_poly.type
_entity_poly.pdbx_seq_one_letter_code
_entity_poly.pdbx_strand_id
1 'polypeptide(L)'
;MKKGSPYADFLFPTDWQNVLFLNYGKVRTASLARVLGTDEKTIEEEAARLGLGEIKEDVRWTKRGYITAIRNNWHFLPLEQIIDLLDTDASSMEKILLEEDFLSVKLGEKPDIGRVAYRPLSARRKRESEKIGKIVQREYVPALSRPFEFNYDECDSPAEDLSSGERVVYLYDAVYGEHGSLPDGELSALAAQGVTGIWMPALLSDFAEHPFAPRPKEEREKRTERMRGILNQCAAHGLKVFLYLNEPRACKTEDLPPQLRGHTVGEYSSLCMGDERTKKYLTDATEQLCRALPGLGGIITITMSENQTHCRYWGETNCPRCKARSMQSLAAEVNNCIAEGARRAGGTVRVVANLWGWSHFMGWTRDAVREGIDLLDASVEIMAVSEYGKKICKGGIESEIIDYSISNPGPSEDSEYLMRYAASRGRKVWAKIQVNNSWECSSVPYIPAYGLVAEHLDRLSALGVNDFMLCWTLGGYPSLGLRLATQYYRAGKGVDLAAFYARAFGEKADAAAAAVQKIERAFAEFPFSLNVLYFAPHTLGGGELWSTEEIGLPATMVCFSYDDTEKYAQPYGEEIYLSQMKKLSEGFCEGVSLLERAVAQDAYGKEVCLFARAAGLHYVSAYHHARFTAEKKRGFPDRVYALQIVKEEEQAVRELYRLQAADARIGFESSNQYYYNENSLLAKIVNLNRVAQRLEKTEKPDA
;
A
#
# COMPACT_ATOMS: atom_id res chain seq x y z
N MET A 1 -29.46 -6.49 -1.40
CA MET A 1 -28.50 -6.19 -0.31
C MET A 1 -29.16 -6.43 1.03
N LYS A 2 -28.49 -7.11 1.97
CA LYS A 2 -28.93 -7.11 3.38
C LYS A 2 -28.90 -5.65 3.86
N LYS A 3 -29.97 -5.17 4.50
CA LYS A 3 -29.95 -3.86 5.17
C LYS A 3 -29.14 -3.97 6.45
N GLY A 4 -28.26 -3.00 6.71
CA GLY A 4 -27.47 -2.93 7.94
C GLY A 4 -26.07 -3.55 7.84
N SER A 5 -25.30 -3.43 8.93
CA SER A 5 -23.90 -3.84 9.00
C SER A 5 -23.75 -5.36 8.88
N PRO A 6 -22.79 -5.89 8.09
CA PRO A 6 -22.46 -7.32 8.11
C PRO A 6 -21.92 -7.80 9.46
N TYR A 7 -21.50 -6.87 10.32
CA TYR A 7 -20.95 -7.12 11.65
C TYR A 7 -21.92 -6.74 12.79
N ALA A 8 -23.20 -6.48 12.48
CA ALA A 8 -24.21 -6.14 13.48
C ALA A 8 -24.27 -7.20 14.59
N ASP A 9 -24.31 -6.77 15.86
CA ASP A 9 -24.31 -7.60 17.07
C ASP A 9 -23.06 -8.48 17.31
N PHE A 10 -21.99 -8.35 16.50
CA PHE A 10 -20.73 -9.10 16.66
C PHE A 10 -19.62 -8.30 17.35
N LEU A 11 -19.77 -6.98 17.54
CA LEU A 11 -18.85 -6.15 18.32
C LEU A 11 -19.50 -5.62 19.60
N PHE A 12 -20.50 -4.75 19.46
CA PHE A 12 -21.15 -4.08 20.60
C PHE A 12 -22.68 -4.27 20.61
N PRO A 13 -23.36 -4.04 21.75
CA PRO A 13 -24.81 -4.21 21.88
C PRO A 13 -25.68 -3.25 21.05
N THR A 14 -25.11 -2.15 20.55
CA THR A 14 -25.78 -1.16 19.69
C THR A 14 -24.82 -0.62 18.61
N ASP A 15 -25.39 -0.13 17.51
CA ASP A 15 -24.59 0.41 16.40
C ASP A 15 -23.79 1.65 16.79
N TRP A 16 -24.39 2.55 17.60
CA TRP A 16 -23.70 3.76 18.05
C TRP A 16 -22.48 3.44 18.93
N GLN A 17 -22.45 2.29 19.61
CA GLN A 17 -21.28 1.86 20.37
C GLN A 17 -20.13 1.41 19.47
N ASN A 18 -20.41 0.80 18.30
CA ASN A 18 -19.38 0.51 17.29
C ASN A 18 -18.72 1.81 16.83
N VAL A 19 -19.53 2.82 16.48
CA VAL A 19 -19.06 4.13 16.03
C VAL A 19 -18.27 4.84 17.12
N LEU A 20 -18.77 4.87 18.35
CA LEU A 20 -18.05 5.47 19.47
C LEU A 20 -16.69 4.79 19.66
N PHE A 21 -16.66 3.46 19.77
CA PHE A 21 -15.46 2.73 20.14
C PHE A 21 -14.32 2.87 19.12
N LEU A 22 -14.64 2.73 17.83
CA LEU A 22 -13.63 2.76 16.77
C LEU A 22 -13.02 4.16 16.55
N ASN A 23 -13.73 5.22 16.96
CA ASN A 23 -13.35 6.60 16.67
C ASN A 23 -12.94 7.42 17.90
N TYR A 24 -13.27 6.98 19.12
CA TYR A 24 -12.92 7.72 20.35
C TYR A 24 -11.40 7.92 20.47
N GLY A 25 -10.98 9.16 20.73
CA GLY A 25 -9.57 9.57 20.74
C GLY A 25 -8.96 9.91 19.37
N LYS A 26 -9.66 9.60 18.26
CA LYS A 26 -9.17 9.81 16.89
C LYS A 26 -9.92 10.90 16.14
N VAL A 27 -11.20 11.06 16.45
CA VAL A 27 -12.00 12.19 15.98
C VAL A 27 -12.39 13.05 17.19
N ARG A 28 -12.76 14.29 16.94
CA ARG A 28 -13.22 15.20 18.01
C ARG A 28 -14.43 14.62 18.72
N THR A 29 -14.44 14.68 20.06
CA THR A 29 -15.63 14.31 20.87
C THR A 29 -16.89 15.06 20.40
N ALA A 30 -16.74 16.35 20.09
CA ALA A 30 -17.81 17.16 19.52
C ALA A 30 -18.35 16.63 18.18
N SER A 31 -17.49 16.10 17.30
CA SER A 31 -17.91 15.47 16.04
C SER A 31 -18.73 14.21 16.31
N LEU A 32 -18.31 13.36 17.26
CA LEU A 32 -19.06 12.16 17.67
C LEU A 32 -20.43 12.51 18.25
N ALA A 33 -20.49 13.50 19.14
CA ALA A 33 -21.73 13.97 19.75
C ALA A 33 -22.72 14.45 18.68
N ARG A 34 -22.25 15.26 17.72
CA ARG A 34 -23.05 15.74 16.58
C ARG A 34 -23.57 14.58 15.72
N VAL A 35 -22.67 13.69 15.27
CA VAL A 35 -23.01 12.56 14.39
C VAL A 35 -24.04 11.64 15.06
N LEU A 36 -23.87 11.35 16.34
CA LEU A 36 -24.78 10.48 17.10
C LEU A 36 -26.01 11.21 17.64
N GLY A 37 -26.12 12.54 17.48
CA GLY A 37 -27.26 13.33 17.95
C GLY A 37 -27.38 13.39 19.48
N THR A 38 -26.26 13.60 20.17
CA THR A 38 -26.17 13.71 21.64
C THR A 38 -25.19 14.82 22.04
N ASP A 39 -24.75 14.86 23.30
CA ASP A 39 -23.79 15.83 23.84
C ASP A 39 -22.44 15.16 24.21
N GLU A 40 -21.39 15.97 24.34
CA GLU A 40 -20.03 15.50 24.63
C GLU A 40 -19.96 14.74 25.96
N LYS A 41 -20.71 15.19 26.98
CA LYS A 41 -20.78 14.52 28.28
C LYS A 41 -21.31 13.09 28.16
N THR A 42 -22.34 12.88 27.35
CA THR A 42 -22.90 11.55 27.09
C THR A 42 -21.90 10.66 26.35
N ILE A 43 -21.15 11.22 25.39
CA ILE A 43 -20.07 10.52 24.70
C ILE A 43 -18.99 10.06 25.69
N GLU A 44 -18.53 10.94 26.57
CA GLU A 44 -17.53 10.63 27.60
C GLU A 44 -18.02 9.58 28.59
N GLU A 45 -19.26 9.69 29.08
CA GLU A 45 -19.85 8.73 30.02
C GLU A 45 -19.96 7.32 29.41
N GLU A 46 -20.37 7.22 28.14
CA GLU A 46 -20.49 5.93 27.45
C GLU A 46 -19.13 5.39 26.98
N ALA A 47 -18.17 6.25 26.64
CA ALA A 47 -16.79 5.84 26.38
C ALA A 47 -16.15 5.25 27.65
N ALA A 48 -16.33 5.90 28.80
CA ALA A 48 -15.90 5.38 30.10
C ALA A 48 -16.56 4.03 30.42
N ARG A 49 -17.87 3.87 30.13
CA ARG A 49 -18.59 2.58 30.30
C ARG A 49 -17.97 1.47 29.45
N LEU A 50 -17.52 1.81 28.24
CA LEU A 50 -16.84 0.89 27.32
C LEU A 50 -15.36 0.67 27.65
N GLY A 51 -14.84 1.27 28.72
CA GLY A 51 -13.46 1.09 29.16
C GLY A 51 -12.45 2.00 28.45
N LEU A 52 -12.90 3.02 27.73
CA LEU A 52 -12.06 3.93 26.95
C LEU A 52 -11.63 5.19 27.71
N GLY A 53 -11.91 5.29 29.01
CA GLY A 53 -11.70 6.51 29.80
C GLY A 53 -10.25 7.00 29.89
N GLU A 54 -9.27 6.12 29.65
CA GLU A 54 -7.84 6.48 29.61
C GLU A 54 -7.38 7.01 28.23
N ILE A 55 -8.21 6.85 27.19
CA ILE A 55 -7.88 7.29 25.83
C ILE A 55 -8.12 8.79 25.71
N LYS A 56 -7.12 9.49 25.18
CA LYS A 56 -7.17 10.93 24.93
C LYS A 56 -7.27 11.22 23.45
N GLU A 57 -7.88 12.36 23.12
CA GLU A 57 -7.91 12.87 21.77
C GLU A 57 -6.49 13.22 21.28
N ASP A 58 -6.14 12.76 20.07
CA ASP A 58 -4.90 13.13 19.39
C ASP A 58 -5.18 13.84 18.07
N VAL A 59 -4.81 15.12 18.00
CA VAL A 59 -5.05 16.01 16.86
C VAL A 59 -4.37 15.55 15.56
N ARG A 60 -3.42 14.62 15.59
CA ARG A 60 -2.86 14.10 14.32
C ARG A 60 -3.83 13.23 13.56
N TRP A 61 -4.72 12.51 14.24
CA TRP A 61 -5.75 11.74 13.55
C TRP A 61 -6.69 12.66 12.76
N THR A 62 -7.06 13.82 13.31
CA THR A 62 -7.91 14.77 12.58
C THR A 62 -7.20 15.46 11.42
N LYS A 63 -5.86 15.54 11.46
CA LYS A 63 -5.05 16.10 10.37
C LYS A 63 -4.68 15.10 9.28
N ARG A 64 -4.46 13.83 9.65
CA ARG A 64 -3.81 12.82 8.79
C ARG A 64 -4.57 11.51 8.68
N GLY A 65 -5.59 11.26 9.50
CA GLY A 65 -6.22 9.96 9.70
C GLY A 65 -7.55 9.73 8.99
N TYR A 66 -7.89 10.55 8.00
CA TYR A 66 -9.21 10.52 7.36
C TYR A 66 -9.50 9.20 6.62
N ILE A 67 -8.54 8.58 5.94
CA ILE A 67 -8.73 7.27 5.27
C ILE A 67 -9.00 6.19 6.32
N THR A 68 -8.26 6.20 7.43
CA THR A 68 -8.48 5.27 8.54
C THR A 68 -9.89 5.43 9.12
N ALA A 69 -10.33 6.67 9.33
CA ALA A 69 -11.67 6.97 9.82
C ALA A 69 -12.78 6.57 8.83
N ILE A 70 -12.60 6.77 7.52
CA ILE A 70 -13.52 6.27 6.50
C ILE A 70 -13.63 4.74 6.57
N ARG A 71 -12.49 4.04 6.56
CA ARG A 71 -12.42 2.57 6.65
C ARG A 71 -13.11 2.04 7.90
N ASN A 72 -12.79 2.60 9.07
CA ASN A 72 -13.36 2.20 10.35
C ASN A 72 -14.90 2.32 10.38
N ASN A 73 -15.50 3.19 9.57
CA ASN A 73 -16.94 3.43 9.59
C ASN A 73 -17.67 2.92 8.34
N TRP A 74 -16.97 2.32 7.37
CA TRP A 74 -17.56 1.89 6.10
C TRP A 74 -18.76 0.95 6.29
N HIS A 75 -18.70 0.07 7.29
CA HIS A 75 -19.76 -0.87 7.64
C HIS A 75 -20.70 -0.38 8.74
N PHE A 76 -20.46 0.79 9.34
CA PHE A 76 -21.14 1.22 10.57
C PHE A 76 -21.85 2.57 10.48
N LEU A 77 -21.52 3.42 9.50
CA LEU A 77 -22.22 4.68 9.25
C LEU A 77 -22.70 4.76 7.80
N PRO A 78 -23.83 5.44 7.51
CA PRO A 78 -24.11 5.91 6.16
C PRO A 78 -23.07 6.96 5.73
N LEU A 79 -22.89 7.15 4.41
CA LEU A 79 -21.85 8.02 3.87
C LEU A 79 -21.99 9.46 4.38
N GLU A 80 -23.22 9.95 4.51
CA GLU A 80 -23.55 11.29 5.01
C GLU A 80 -23.03 11.49 6.44
N GLN A 81 -23.11 10.47 7.31
CA GLN A 81 -22.59 10.56 8.67
C GLN A 81 -21.07 10.43 8.73
N ILE A 82 -20.42 9.77 7.75
CA ILE A 82 -18.96 9.77 7.64
C ILE A 82 -18.47 11.16 7.24
N ILE A 83 -19.16 11.82 6.30
CA ILE A 83 -18.90 13.21 5.90
C ILE A 83 -19.01 14.14 7.13
N ASP A 84 -20.09 14.02 7.89
CA ASP A 84 -20.29 14.79 9.12
C ASP A 84 -19.22 14.50 10.18
N LEU A 85 -18.76 13.25 10.31
CA LEU A 85 -17.74 12.85 11.28
C LEU A 85 -16.38 13.52 11.01
N LEU A 86 -16.02 13.59 9.72
CA LEU A 86 -14.77 14.17 9.24
C LEU A 86 -14.81 15.69 9.11
N ASP A 87 -15.97 16.32 9.30
CA ASP A 87 -16.15 17.76 9.11
C ASP A 87 -15.81 18.20 7.67
N THR A 88 -16.17 17.38 6.68
CA THR A 88 -15.96 17.63 5.26
C THR A 88 -17.28 17.80 4.52
N ASP A 89 -17.23 18.04 3.21
CA ASP A 89 -18.41 18.16 2.34
C ASP A 89 -18.49 16.99 1.33
N ALA A 90 -19.64 16.85 0.68
CA ALA A 90 -19.88 15.75 -0.26
C ALA A 90 -18.96 15.77 -1.49
N SER A 91 -18.60 16.96 -1.99
CA SER A 91 -17.70 17.12 -3.15
C SER A 91 -16.27 16.72 -2.77
N SER A 92 -15.81 17.17 -1.59
CA SER A 92 -14.52 16.77 -1.03
C SER A 92 -14.44 15.26 -0.77
N MET A 93 -15.50 14.65 -0.25
CA MET A 93 -15.58 13.20 -0.06
C MET A 93 -15.56 12.43 -1.39
N GLU A 94 -16.31 12.87 -2.40
CA GLU A 94 -16.28 12.26 -3.73
C GLU A 94 -14.86 12.30 -4.32
N LYS A 95 -14.20 13.45 -4.21
CA LYS A 95 -12.81 13.62 -4.62
C LYS A 95 -11.87 12.68 -3.88
N ILE A 96 -12.00 12.56 -2.55
CA ILE A 96 -11.21 11.60 -1.74
C ILE A 96 -11.41 10.17 -2.24
N LEU A 97 -12.66 9.74 -2.46
CA LEU A 97 -12.97 8.38 -2.89
C LEU A 97 -12.46 8.05 -4.32
N LEU A 98 -12.36 9.06 -5.18
CA LEU A 98 -11.91 8.92 -6.57
C LEU A 98 -10.39 9.09 -6.73
N GLU A 99 -9.80 10.06 -6.05
CA GLU A 99 -8.41 10.50 -6.30
C GLU A 99 -7.39 9.87 -5.35
N GLU A 100 -7.77 9.46 -4.13
CA GLU A 100 -6.85 8.84 -3.16
C GLU A 100 -6.61 7.38 -3.52
N ASP A 101 -5.53 7.08 -4.26
CA ASP A 101 -5.01 5.74 -4.56
C ASP A 101 -6.09 4.63 -4.63
N PHE A 102 -7.08 4.80 -5.51
CA PHE A 102 -8.18 3.84 -5.72
C PHE A 102 -9.01 3.52 -4.46
N LEU A 103 -9.19 4.46 -3.53
CA LEU A 103 -9.83 4.23 -2.24
C LEU A 103 -11.23 3.64 -2.36
N SER A 104 -12.05 4.09 -3.31
CA SER A 104 -13.36 3.49 -3.59
C SER A 104 -13.28 2.00 -3.97
N VAL A 105 -12.28 1.59 -4.76
CA VAL A 105 -12.05 0.18 -5.12
C VAL A 105 -11.59 -0.62 -3.91
N LYS A 106 -10.74 -0.02 -3.06
CA LYS A 106 -10.25 -0.64 -1.83
C LYS A 106 -11.36 -0.83 -0.80
N LEU A 107 -12.27 0.12 -0.66
CA LEU A 107 -13.41 0.02 0.26
C LEU A 107 -14.53 -0.90 -0.27
N GLY A 108 -14.66 -1.00 -1.60
CA GLY A 108 -15.74 -1.74 -2.26
C GLY A 108 -17.08 -1.02 -2.18
N GLU A 109 -18.17 -1.73 -2.50
CA GLU A 109 -19.52 -1.17 -2.42
C GLU A 109 -19.86 -0.76 -0.98
N LYS A 110 -20.41 0.46 -0.81
CA LYS A 110 -20.85 0.95 0.49
C LYS A 110 -22.12 0.20 0.92
N PRO A 111 -22.12 -0.52 2.06
CA PRO A 111 -23.34 -1.15 2.55
C PRO A 111 -24.45 -0.13 2.84
N ASP A 112 -25.71 -0.51 2.61
CA ASP A 112 -26.91 0.24 2.96
C ASP A 112 -27.10 0.23 4.49
N ILE A 113 -26.46 1.20 5.14
CA ILE A 113 -26.51 1.42 6.59
C ILE A 113 -27.50 2.54 6.88
N GLY A 114 -28.48 2.28 7.75
CA GLY A 114 -29.40 3.31 8.22
C GLY A 114 -28.70 4.33 9.14
N ARG A 115 -29.31 5.51 9.29
CA ARG A 115 -28.80 6.55 10.19
C ARG A 115 -28.61 6.01 11.62
N VAL A 116 -27.41 6.15 12.15
CA VAL A 116 -27.05 5.75 13.51
C VAL A 116 -27.23 6.93 14.44
N ALA A 117 -27.92 6.72 15.56
CA ALA A 117 -28.11 7.74 16.58
C ALA A 117 -27.97 7.13 17.97
N TYR A 118 -27.47 7.93 18.91
CA TYR A 118 -27.44 7.57 20.31
C TYR A 118 -28.87 7.32 20.83
N ARG A 119 -28.99 6.25 21.62
CA ARG A 119 -30.18 5.97 22.42
C ARG A 119 -29.73 5.41 23.76
N PRO A 120 -30.32 5.86 24.89
CA PRO A 120 -30.02 5.31 26.20
C PRO A 120 -30.16 3.79 26.24
N LEU A 121 -29.20 3.12 26.89
CA LEU A 121 -29.18 1.67 26.98
C LEU A 121 -30.28 1.15 27.92
N SER A 122 -30.89 0.02 27.56
CA SER A 122 -31.70 -0.75 28.49
C SER A 122 -30.82 -1.31 29.62
N ALA A 123 -31.40 -1.64 30.77
CA ALA A 123 -30.65 -2.22 31.89
C ALA A 123 -29.87 -3.49 31.50
N ARG A 124 -30.41 -4.30 30.57
CA ARG A 124 -29.72 -5.47 30.02
C ARG A 124 -28.50 -5.07 29.20
N ARG A 125 -28.66 -4.16 28.22
CA ARG A 125 -27.57 -3.71 27.35
C ARG A 125 -26.50 -2.96 28.16
N LYS A 126 -26.89 -2.18 29.17
CA LYS A 126 -25.96 -1.50 30.08
C LYS A 126 -25.02 -2.48 30.78
N ARG A 127 -25.56 -3.58 31.35
CA ARG A 127 -24.76 -4.65 31.97
C ARG A 127 -23.84 -5.35 30.96
N GLU A 128 -24.29 -5.49 29.72
CA GLU A 128 -23.47 -6.08 28.65
C GLU A 128 -22.30 -5.15 28.28
N SER A 129 -22.56 -3.85 28.11
CA SER A 129 -21.54 -2.82 27.88
C SER A 129 -20.52 -2.77 29.01
N GLU A 130 -20.95 -2.86 30.27
CA GLU A 130 -20.05 -2.88 31.43
C GLU A 130 -19.16 -4.14 31.46
N LYS A 131 -19.65 -5.29 30.98
CA LYS A 131 -18.81 -6.49 30.82
C LYS A 131 -17.75 -6.29 29.75
N ILE A 132 -18.14 -5.66 28.63
CA ILE A 132 -17.20 -5.31 27.55
C ILE A 132 -16.15 -4.32 28.08
N GLY A 133 -16.57 -3.29 28.81
CA GLY A 133 -15.66 -2.32 29.41
C GLY A 133 -14.64 -2.96 30.36
N LYS A 134 -15.02 -3.99 31.12
CA LYS A 134 -14.07 -4.77 31.94
C LYS A 134 -13.06 -5.57 31.12
N ILE A 135 -13.46 -6.10 29.96
CA ILE A 135 -12.54 -6.75 29.04
C ILE A 135 -11.54 -5.72 28.52
N VAL A 136 -12.05 -4.58 28.03
CA VAL A 136 -11.22 -3.50 27.48
C VAL A 136 -10.22 -2.99 28.53
N GLN A 137 -10.67 -2.70 29.75
CA GLN A 137 -9.80 -2.27 30.85
C GLN A 137 -8.72 -3.30 31.23
N ARG A 138 -9.04 -4.60 31.14
CA ARG A 138 -8.08 -5.68 31.42
C ARG A 138 -7.00 -5.77 30.34
N GLU A 139 -7.40 -5.62 29.07
CA GLU A 139 -6.47 -5.74 27.95
C GLU A 139 -5.69 -4.46 27.68
N TYR A 140 -6.25 -3.29 28.04
CA TYR A 140 -5.70 -1.97 27.72
C TYR A 140 -4.23 -1.84 28.12
N VAL A 141 -3.42 -1.45 27.14
CA VAL A 141 -2.05 -0.97 27.35
C VAL A 141 -1.93 0.45 26.81
N PRO A 142 -1.22 1.34 27.52
CA PRO A 142 -1.00 2.70 27.04
C PRO A 142 -0.11 2.69 25.79
N ALA A 143 -0.46 3.50 24.80
CA ALA A 143 0.38 3.69 23.62
C ALA A 143 1.70 4.40 24.04
N LEU A 144 2.82 3.76 23.73
CA LEU A 144 4.17 4.28 24.01
C LEU A 144 4.69 5.15 22.87
N SER A 145 4.24 4.86 21.65
CA SER A 145 4.45 5.67 20.46
C SER A 145 3.17 6.37 20.09
N ARG A 146 3.27 7.55 19.50
CA ARG A 146 2.10 8.31 19.09
C ARG A 146 1.87 8.17 17.57
N PRO A 147 0.61 8.21 17.08
CA PRO A 147 0.30 7.94 15.67
C PRO A 147 0.93 8.97 14.73
N PHE A 148 1.39 8.53 13.56
CA PHE A 148 2.02 9.41 12.56
C PHE A 148 3.25 10.20 13.06
N GLU A 149 3.90 9.76 14.14
CA GLU A 149 5.16 10.29 14.64
C GLU A 149 6.19 9.18 14.61
N PHE A 150 6.87 9.07 13.47
CA PHE A 150 7.89 8.08 13.23
C PHE A 150 9.25 8.71 13.50
N ASN A 151 10.06 8.03 14.31
CA ASN A 151 11.42 8.48 14.63
C ASN A 151 12.39 8.05 13.52
N TYR A 152 13.24 8.98 13.08
CA TYR A 152 14.27 8.77 12.06
C TYR A 152 15.69 9.09 12.58
N ASP A 153 15.83 9.46 13.85
CA ASP A 153 17.08 9.95 14.46
C ASP A 153 18.16 8.86 14.63
N GLU A 154 17.79 7.57 14.56
CA GLU A 154 18.70 6.44 14.79
C GLU A 154 19.42 5.92 13.53
N CYS A 155 19.37 6.64 12.40
CA CYS A 155 20.10 6.21 11.21
C CYS A 155 21.61 6.47 11.34
N ASP A 156 22.41 5.40 11.26
CA ASP A 156 23.88 5.43 11.21
C ASP A 156 24.43 6.45 10.20
N SER A 157 25.70 6.81 10.42
CA SER A 157 26.52 7.70 9.60
C SER A 157 26.32 7.52 8.08
N PRO A 158 26.43 8.63 7.31
CA PRO A 158 26.15 8.64 5.88
C PRO A 158 26.93 7.58 5.14
N ALA A 159 26.30 7.01 4.11
CA ALA A 159 26.95 6.08 3.21
C ALA A 159 28.22 6.71 2.60
N GLU A 160 29.41 6.32 3.08
CA GLU A 160 30.69 6.65 2.45
C GLU A 160 30.72 6.11 1.00
N ASP A 161 31.11 6.95 0.03
CA ASP A 161 31.34 6.58 -1.37
C ASP A 161 30.18 5.84 -2.07
N LEU A 162 29.24 6.62 -2.61
CA LEU A 162 28.09 6.13 -3.38
C LEU A 162 28.45 6.01 -4.87
N SER A 163 28.22 4.83 -5.46
CA SER A 163 28.43 4.64 -6.90
C SER A 163 27.45 5.43 -7.77
N SER A 164 27.77 5.55 -9.06
CA SER A 164 26.94 6.17 -10.08
C SER A 164 25.66 5.36 -10.37
N GLY A 165 24.50 5.88 -9.97
CA GLY A 165 23.19 5.29 -10.27
C GLY A 165 22.10 5.91 -9.40
N GLU A 166 20.86 5.97 -9.89
CA GLU A 166 19.73 6.49 -9.09
C GLU A 166 19.10 5.40 -8.23
N ARG A 167 18.64 5.78 -7.05
CA ARG A 167 17.90 4.94 -6.12
C ARG A 167 16.76 5.78 -5.62
N VAL A 168 15.58 5.58 -6.20
CA VAL A 168 14.40 6.39 -5.91
C VAL A 168 13.38 5.61 -5.11
N VAL A 169 12.80 6.27 -4.11
CA VAL A 169 11.77 5.71 -3.23
C VAL A 169 10.53 6.60 -3.20
N TYR A 170 9.37 6.00 -2.94
CA TYR A 170 8.22 6.72 -2.44
C TYR A 170 8.41 6.97 -0.95
N LEU A 171 7.98 8.11 -0.42
CA LEU A 171 8.18 8.38 1.00
C LEU A 171 7.18 7.60 1.85
N TYR A 172 7.64 7.09 2.98
CA TYR A 172 6.83 6.38 3.95
C TYR A 172 5.84 7.32 4.65
N ASP A 173 6.27 8.52 5.05
CA ASP A 173 5.50 9.40 5.93
C ASP A 173 5.08 10.72 5.26
N ALA A 174 5.24 10.81 3.94
CA ALA A 174 4.78 11.99 3.20
C ALA A 174 3.26 12.09 3.19
N VAL A 175 2.78 13.32 3.35
CA VAL A 175 1.42 13.69 2.96
C VAL A 175 1.53 14.39 1.61
N TYR A 176 0.78 13.93 0.61
CA TYR A 176 0.68 14.57 -0.70
C TYR A 176 -0.64 15.36 -0.80
N GLY A 177 -0.88 16.12 -1.88
CA GLY A 177 -2.09 16.95 -2.00
C GLY A 177 -2.01 18.25 -1.19
N GLU A 178 -3.10 19.01 -1.02
CA GLU A 178 -3.10 20.44 -0.60
C GLU A 178 -2.42 20.76 0.75
N HIS A 179 -2.44 19.84 1.71
CA HIS A 179 -1.81 19.99 3.02
C HIS A 179 -0.48 19.25 3.17
N GLY A 180 0.05 18.75 2.06
CA GLY A 180 1.19 17.86 2.08
C GLY A 180 2.50 18.49 2.57
N SER A 181 3.25 17.69 3.32
CA SER A 181 4.51 18.03 3.96
C SER A 181 5.45 16.83 3.87
N LEU A 182 6.74 17.08 3.68
CA LEU A 182 7.76 16.04 3.68
C LEU A 182 8.49 16.05 5.04
N PRO A 183 8.59 14.92 5.74
CA PRO A 183 9.29 14.85 7.02
C PRO A 183 10.80 15.00 6.82
N ASP A 184 11.40 16.04 7.40
CA ASP A 184 12.84 16.33 7.24
C ASP A 184 13.74 15.20 7.74
N GLY A 185 13.37 14.60 8.89
CA GLY A 185 14.07 13.44 9.45
C GLY A 185 14.05 12.23 8.51
N GLU A 186 12.94 12.00 7.81
CA GLU A 186 12.85 10.90 6.83
C GLU A 186 13.79 11.13 5.64
N LEU A 187 13.79 12.34 5.09
CA LEU A 187 14.68 12.71 3.97
C LEU A 187 16.15 12.53 4.36
N SER A 188 16.53 12.99 5.55
CA SER A 188 17.89 12.86 6.06
C SER A 188 18.30 11.40 6.24
N ALA A 189 17.42 10.58 6.85
CA ALA A 189 17.65 9.16 7.07
C ALA A 189 17.77 8.36 5.75
N LEU A 190 16.91 8.64 4.76
CA LEU A 190 16.99 8.01 3.45
C LEU A 190 18.29 8.37 2.72
N ALA A 191 18.67 9.66 2.73
CA ALA A 191 19.92 10.12 2.16
C ALA A 191 21.14 9.45 2.83
N ALA A 192 21.13 9.33 4.16
CA ALA A 192 22.18 8.62 4.91
C ALA A 192 22.30 7.14 4.50
N GLN A 193 21.19 6.51 4.13
CA GLN A 193 21.17 5.13 3.60
C GLN A 193 21.46 5.04 2.10
N GLY A 194 21.79 6.16 1.45
CA GLY A 194 22.25 6.23 0.06
C GLY A 194 21.16 6.32 -1.00
N VAL A 195 19.90 6.54 -0.61
CA VAL A 195 18.84 6.94 -1.55
C VAL A 195 19.26 8.24 -2.26
N THR A 196 19.04 8.34 -3.57
CA THR A 196 19.43 9.53 -4.36
C THR A 196 18.27 10.42 -4.73
N GLY A 197 17.05 9.95 -4.55
CA GLY A 197 15.87 10.74 -4.81
C GLY A 197 14.59 10.11 -4.32
N ILE A 198 13.53 10.90 -4.41
CA ILE A 198 12.16 10.44 -4.18
C ILE A 198 11.40 10.46 -5.49
N TRP A 199 10.35 9.66 -5.59
CA TRP A 199 9.37 9.78 -6.65
C TRP A 199 7.98 10.08 -6.07
N MET A 200 7.18 10.85 -6.79
CA MET A 200 5.82 11.21 -6.36
C MET A 200 4.89 11.47 -7.55
N PRO A 201 3.58 11.22 -7.43
CA PRO A 201 2.62 11.50 -8.50
C PRO A 201 2.47 13.00 -8.73
N ALA A 202 2.26 13.36 -9.99
CA ALA A 202 1.94 14.72 -10.41
C ALA A 202 0.97 14.71 -11.61
N LEU A 203 0.29 15.84 -11.82
CA LEU A 203 -0.52 16.08 -13.01
C LEU A 203 0.10 17.21 -13.82
N LEU A 204 0.18 17.08 -15.14
CA LEU A 204 0.69 18.16 -16.00
C LEU A 204 -0.16 19.42 -15.89
N SER A 205 -1.47 19.26 -15.73
CA SER A 205 -2.41 20.38 -15.57
C SER A 205 -2.16 21.24 -14.32
N ASP A 206 -1.42 20.72 -13.33
CA ASP A 206 -1.06 21.48 -12.13
C ASP A 206 0.04 22.52 -12.40
N PHE A 207 0.85 22.34 -13.45
CA PHE A 207 2.05 23.14 -13.72
C PHE A 207 2.03 23.84 -15.08
N ALA A 208 1.19 23.38 -16.00
CA ALA A 208 1.11 23.90 -17.36
C ALA A 208 -0.32 24.28 -17.75
N GLU A 209 -0.45 25.18 -18.72
CA GLU A 209 -1.75 25.47 -19.31
C GLU A 209 -2.31 24.23 -20.02
N HIS A 210 -3.52 23.83 -19.62
CA HIS A 210 -4.29 22.80 -20.30
C HIS A 210 -5.31 23.48 -21.22
N PRO A 211 -5.09 23.53 -22.55
CA PRO A 211 -5.90 24.34 -23.46
C PRO A 211 -7.38 23.95 -23.55
N PHE A 212 -7.73 22.75 -23.06
CA PHE A 212 -9.07 22.16 -23.16
C PHE A 212 -9.74 21.90 -21.81
N ALA A 213 -9.05 22.16 -20.70
CA ALA A 213 -9.52 21.94 -19.33
C ALA A 213 -8.72 22.85 -18.40
N PRO A 214 -8.81 24.18 -18.60
CA PRO A 214 -7.92 25.11 -17.94
C PRO A 214 -8.18 25.14 -16.44
N ARG A 215 -7.13 25.00 -15.64
CA ARG A 215 -7.17 25.39 -14.22
C ARG A 215 -7.04 26.91 -14.09
N PRO A 216 -7.50 27.52 -12.99
CA PRO A 216 -7.16 28.91 -12.67
C PRO A 216 -5.65 29.10 -12.61
N LYS A 217 -5.16 30.26 -13.07
CA LYS A 217 -3.72 30.56 -13.11
C LYS A 217 -3.15 30.60 -11.70
N GLU A 218 -3.86 31.21 -10.76
CA GLU A 218 -3.43 31.36 -9.37
C GLU A 218 -3.26 30.00 -8.68
N GLU A 219 -4.09 29.01 -9.02
CA GLU A 219 -3.95 27.64 -8.49
C GLU A 219 -2.68 26.96 -9.02
N ARG A 220 -2.37 27.11 -10.30
CA ARG A 220 -1.13 26.57 -10.89
C ARG A 220 0.10 27.21 -10.28
N GLU A 221 0.09 28.53 -10.07
CA GLU A 221 1.20 29.26 -9.45
C GLU A 221 1.46 28.77 -8.02
N LYS A 222 0.41 28.59 -7.21
CA LYS A 222 0.52 28.04 -5.84
C LYS A 222 1.08 26.61 -5.84
N ARG A 223 0.61 25.74 -6.73
CA ARG A 223 1.11 24.36 -6.85
C ARG A 223 2.57 24.32 -7.29
N THR A 224 2.95 25.19 -8.23
CA THR A 224 4.33 25.35 -8.70
C THR A 224 5.25 25.83 -7.58
N GLU A 225 4.87 26.87 -6.85
CA GLU A 225 5.65 27.40 -5.71
C GLU A 225 5.87 26.32 -4.66
N ARG A 226 4.82 25.57 -4.34
CA ARG A 226 4.92 24.48 -3.38
C ARG A 226 5.84 23.34 -3.84
N MET A 227 5.75 22.96 -5.11
CA MET A 227 6.66 21.96 -5.67
C MET A 227 8.12 22.44 -5.67
N ARG A 228 8.37 23.74 -5.88
CA ARG A 228 9.72 24.32 -5.70
C ARG A 228 10.19 24.21 -4.24
N GLY A 229 9.29 24.39 -3.27
CA GLY A 229 9.58 24.13 -1.87
C GLY A 229 10.04 22.69 -1.62
N ILE A 230 9.31 21.72 -2.18
CA ILE A 230 9.66 20.29 -2.11
C ILE A 230 11.04 20.01 -2.76
N LEU A 231 11.30 20.57 -3.95
CA LEU A 231 12.59 20.43 -4.62
C LEU A 231 13.73 20.98 -3.77
N ASN A 232 13.58 22.17 -3.19
CA ASN A 232 14.58 22.79 -2.34
C ASN A 232 14.83 21.97 -1.06
N GLN A 233 13.76 21.45 -0.44
CA GLN A 233 13.87 20.61 0.75
C GLN A 233 14.62 19.30 0.44
N CYS A 234 14.28 18.62 -0.65
CA CYS A 234 14.98 17.40 -1.06
C CYS A 234 16.45 17.68 -1.39
N ALA A 235 16.71 18.77 -2.14
CA ALA A 235 18.06 19.16 -2.53
C ALA A 235 18.97 19.50 -1.32
N ALA A 236 18.40 20.01 -0.22
CA ALA A 236 19.13 20.25 1.02
C ALA A 236 19.73 18.96 1.63
N HIS A 237 19.12 17.81 1.33
CA HIS A 237 19.60 16.47 1.71
C HIS A 237 20.34 15.74 0.57
N GLY A 238 20.58 16.41 -0.56
CA GLY A 238 21.19 15.79 -1.74
C GLY A 238 20.26 14.87 -2.53
N LEU A 239 18.95 14.93 -2.28
CA LEU A 239 17.94 14.11 -2.93
C LEU A 239 17.33 14.82 -4.15
N LYS A 240 17.16 14.08 -5.24
CA LYS A 240 16.42 14.50 -6.43
C LYS A 240 14.93 14.18 -6.29
N VAL A 241 14.10 14.88 -7.06
CA VAL A 241 12.67 14.55 -7.17
C VAL A 241 12.38 14.02 -8.58
N PHE A 242 11.66 12.91 -8.66
CA PHE A 242 11.14 12.32 -9.89
C PHE A 242 9.62 12.40 -9.89
N LEU A 243 9.02 12.99 -10.93
CA LEU A 243 7.57 13.05 -11.04
C LEU A 243 7.03 11.83 -11.78
N TYR A 244 6.06 11.17 -11.19
CA TYR A 244 5.31 10.09 -11.83
C TYR A 244 4.11 10.66 -12.59
N LEU A 245 4.08 10.47 -13.92
CA LEU A 245 3.04 10.98 -14.81
C LEU A 245 2.32 9.85 -15.56
N ASN A 246 1.00 9.80 -15.46
CA ASN A 246 0.13 9.13 -16.44
C ASN A 246 -0.59 10.17 -17.28
N GLU A 247 0.11 10.67 -18.28
CA GLU A 247 -0.36 11.79 -19.09
C GLU A 247 -0.32 11.42 -20.58
N PRO A 248 -1.17 12.05 -21.42
CA PRO A 248 -2.22 13.00 -21.07
C PRO A 248 -3.41 12.36 -20.33
N ARG A 249 -3.99 13.02 -19.33
CA ARG A 249 -5.24 12.56 -18.69
C ARG A 249 -6.43 12.67 -19.64
N ALA A 250 -7.38 11.74 -19.53
CA ALA A 250 -8.67 11.87 -20.19
C ALA A 250 -9.47 13.03 -19.62
N CYS A 251 -10.30 13.65 -20.47
CA CYS A 251 -11.21 14.71 -20.08
C CYS A 251 -12.66 14.25 -20.27
N LYS A 252 -13.62 14.97 -19.69
CA LYS A 252 -15.02 14.75 -20.02
C LYS A 252 -15.23 14.97 -21.51
N THR A 253 -16.00 14.10 -22.14
CA THR A 253 -16.19 14.09 -23.59
C THR A 253 -16.89 15.36 -24.08
N GLU A 254 -17.80 15.90 -23.26
CA GLU A 254 -18.53 17.14 -23.55
C GLU A 254 -17.64 18.38 -23.60
N ASP A 255 -16.59 18.43 -22.77
CA ASP A 255 -15.63 19.54 -22.70
C ASP A 255 -14.65 19.53 -23.88
N LEU A 256 -14.56 18.41 -24.61
CA LEU A 256 -13.63 18.24 -25.72
C LEU A 256 -14.26 18.56 -27.08
N PRO A 257 -13.60 19.38 -27.91
CA PRO A 257 -13.91 19.49 -29.33
C PRO A 257 -13.87 18.12 -30.05
N PRO A 258 -14.78 17.82 -30.99
CA PRO A 258 -14.89 16.50 -31.63
C PRO A 258 -13.58 15.94 -32.24
N GLN A 259 -12.76 16.82 -32.79
CA GLN A 259 -11.42 16.52 -33.31
C GLN A 259 -10.42 15.94 -32.29
N LEU A 260 -10.55 16.27 -31.00
CA LEU A 260 -9.61 15.89 -29.95
C LEU A 260 -10.05 14.62 -29.21
N ARG A 261 -11.33 14.26 -29.30
CA ARG A 261 -11.92 13.07 -28.69
C ARG A 261 -11.26 11.81 -29.22
N GLY A 262 -10.59 11.08 -28.35
CA GLY A 262 -9.92 9.82 -28.65
C GLY A 262 -10.83 8.63 -28.40
N HIS A 263 -10.29 7.64 -27.71
CA HIS A 263 -11.10 6.55 -27.17
C HIS A 263 -11.97 7.05 -26.02
N THR A 264 -13.26 6.73 -26.07
CA THR A 264 -14.25 7.13 -25.07
C THR A 264 -14.77 5.92 -24.30
N VAL A 265 -14.78 6.06 -22.97
CA VAL A 265 -15.34 5.09 -22.00
C VAL A 265 -16.21 5.87 -21.02
N GLY A 266 -17.50 5.52 -20.95
CA GLY A 266 -18.46 6.28 -20.17
C GLY A 266 -18.50 7.75 -20.61
N GLU A 267 -18.35 8.67 -19.66
CA GLU A 267 -18.36 10.12 -19.91
C GLU A 267 -16.99 10.68 -20.33
N TYR A 268 -15.92 9.89 -20.23
CA TYR A 268 -14.55 10.37 -20.43
C TYR A 268 -14.00 9.95 -21.79
N SER A 269 -13.18 10.81 -22.39
CA SER A 269 -12.44 10.55 -23.63
C SER A 269 -10.96 10.87 -23.44
N SER A 270 -10.10 9.93 -23.83
CA SER A 270 -8.66 10.19 -24.01
C SER A 270 -8.42 11.33 -25.00
N LEU A 271 -7.33 12.08 -24.81
CA LEU A 271 -6.87 13.02 -25.83
C LEU A 271 -6.24 12.24 -27.00
N CYS A 272 -6.75 12.44 -28.20
CA CYS A 272 -6.35 11.67 -29.36
C CYS A 272 -4.95 12.01 -29.86
N MET A 273 -3.98 11.12 -29.67
CA MET A 273 -2.63 11.23 -30.24
C MET A 273 -2.59 11.23 -31.78
N GLY A 274 -3.70 10.93 -32.46
CA GLY A 274 -3.86 11.17 -33.90
C GLY A 274 -4.08 12.64 -34.31
N ASP A 275 -4.21 13.57 -33.35
CA ASP A 275 -4.34 15.02 -33.60
C ASP A 275 -3.09 15.77 -33.12
N GLU A 276 -2.54 16.64 -33.97
CA GLU A 276 -1.29 17.37 -33.68
C GLU A 276 -1.41 18.33 -32.49
N ARG A 277 -2.62 18.82 -32.18
CA ARG A 277 -2.82 19.69 -31.01
C ARG A 277 -2.63 18.94 -29.69
N THR A 278 -2.98 17.66 -29.64
CA THR A 278 -2.73 16.82 -28.46
C THR A 278 -1.23 16.64 -28.25
N LYS A 279 -0.49 16.33 -29.32
CA LYS A 279 0.98 16.17 -29.26
C LYS A 279 1.67 17.48 -28.86
N LYS A 280 1.23 18.59 -29.45
CA LYS A 280 1.70 19.93 -29.10
C LYS A 280 1.42 20.27 -27.64
N TYR A 281 0.20 20.02 -27.17
CA TYR A 281 -0.14 20.20 -25.76
C TYR A 281 0.80 19.41 -24.85
N LEU A 282 0.95 18.11 -25.07
CA LEU A 282 1.78 17.25 -24.22
C LEU A 282 3.24 17.71 -24.18
N THR A 283 3.77 18.10 -25.35
CA THR A 283 5.14 18.62 -25.49
C THR A 283 5.31 19.97 -24.78
N ASP A 284 4.45 20.95 -25.08
CA ASP A 284 4.53 22.30 -24.51
C ASP A 284 4.28 22.29 -22.99
N ALA A 285 3.36 21.45 -22.52
CA ALA A 285 3.04 21.32 -21.10
C ALA A 285 4.21 20.72 -20.33
N THR A 286 4.88 19.70 -20.90
CA THR A 286 6.09 19.14 -20.30
C THR A 286 7.23 20.16 -20.28
N GLU A 287 7.40 20.94 -21.35
CA GLU A 287 8.37 22.02 -21.38
C GLU A 287 8.09 23.07 -20.29
N GLN A 288 6.84 23.53 -20.17
CA GLN A 288 6.43 24.48 -19.13
C GLN A 288 6.69 23.93 -17.73
N LEU A 289 6.33 22.68 -17.45
CA LEU A 289 6.60 22.02 -16.19
C LEU A 289 8.09 22.01 -15.87
N CYS A 290 8.93 21.60 -16.82
CA CYS A 290 10.38 21.50 -16.61
C CYS A 290 11.02 22.88 -16.40
N ARG A 291 10.55 23.92 -17.12
CA ARG A 291 11.00 25.30 -16.90
C ARG A 291 10.51 25.87 -15.57
N ALA A 292 9.31 25.50 -15.15
CA ALA A 292 8.74 25.94 -13.88
C ALA A 292 9.45 25.31 -12.68
N LEU A 293 10.02 24.11 -12.85
CA LEU A 293 10.65 23.30 -11.79
C LEU A 293 12.15 23.07 -12.07
N PRO A 294 12.99 24.12 -12.04
CA PRO A 294 14.43 23.95 -12.22
C PRO A 294 15.00 23.09 -11.09
N GLY A 295 15.74 22.04 -11.43
CA GLY A 295 16.29 21.07 -10.47
C GLY A 295 15.52 19.75 -10.38
N LEU A 296 14.45 19.57 -11.16
CA LEU A 296 13.76 18.29 -11.27
C LEU A 296 14.73 17.19 -11.76
N GLY A 297 14.75 16.04 -11.06
CA GLY A 297 15.62 14.91 -11.38
C GLY A 297 15.15 14.12 -12.59
N GLY A 298 13.83 13.91 -12.70
CA GLY A 298 13.26 13.21 -13.84
C GLY A 298 11.73 13.10 -13.84
N ILE A 299 11.24 12.44 -14.87
CA ILE A 299 9.84 12.10 -15.11
C ILE A 299 9.78 10.58 -15.36
N ILE A 300 8.98 9.88 -14.58
CA ILE A 300 8.69 8.45 -14.74
C ILE A 300 7.28 8.32 -15.31
N THR A 301 7.09 7.53 -16.36
CA THR A 301 5.79 7.37 -17.01
C THR A 301 5.31 5.93 -17.00
N ILE A 302 4.02 5.74 -16.79
CA ILE A 302 3.31 4.54 -17.26
C ILE A 302 2.29 5.02 -18.28
N THR A 303 2.37 4.48 -19.50
CA THR A 303 1.56 4.94 -20.63
C THR A 303 0.48 3.95 -21.05
N MET A 304 0.30 2.86 -20.31
CA MET A 304 -0.70 1.80 -20.56
C MET A 304 -1.43 1.45 -19.26
N SER A 305 -2.65 0.92 -19.35
CA SER A 305 -3.48 0.44 -18.23
C SER A 305 -4.04 1.52 -17.29
N GLU A 306 -3.23 2.11 -16.40
CA GLU A 306 -3.75 2.82 -15.20
C GLU A 306 -4.68 3.99 -15.51
N ASN A 307 -4.38 4.73 -16.57
CA ASN A 307 -5.13 5.90 -17.00
C ASN A 307 -5.22 5.98 -18.51
N GLN A 308 -6.25 6.65 -19.02
CA GLN A 308 -6.55 6.85 -20.45
C GLN A 308 -5.55 7.81 -21.13
N THR A 309 -4.26 7.46 -21.13
CA THR A 309 -3.13 8.21 -21.69
C THR A 309 -3.15 8.31 -23.22
N HIS A 310 -3.77 7.36 -23.90
CA HIS A 310 -3.98 7.41 -25.34
C HIS A 310 -5.14 6.49 -25.75
N CYS A 311 -5.52 6.57 -27.03
CA CYS A 311 -6.68 5.86 -27.56
C CYS A 311 -6.64 4.33 -27.45
N ARG A 312 -5.50 3.71 -27.13
CA ARG A 312 -5.32 2.25 -27.06
C ARG A 312 -4.69 1.81 -25.73
N TYR A 313 -4.87 2.60 -24.67
CA TYR A 313 -4.28 2.34 -23.34
C TYR A 313 -4.69 0.98 -22.73
N TRP A 314 -5.82 0.39 -23.17
CA TRP A 314 -6.29 -0.98 -22.86
C TRP A 314 -6.46 -1.87 -24.11
N GLY A 315 -5.79 -1.53 -25.21
CA GLY A 315 -5.80 -2.32 -26.44
C GLY A 315 -6.89 -1.95 -27.43
N GLU A 316 -8.17 -2.18 -27.16
CA GLU A 316 -9.25 -1.83 -28.09
C GLU A 316 -9.48 -0.31 -28.17
N THR A 317 -10.08 0.15 -29.27
CA THR A 317 -10.38 1.57 -29.45
C THR A 317 -11.58 1.82 -30.36
N ASN A 318 -12.42 2.77 -29.95
CA ASN A 318 -13.49 3.34 -30.77
C ASN A 318 -13.06 4.64 -31.48
N CYS A 319 -11.79 5.04 -31.37
CA CYS A 319 -11.26 6.22 -32.06
C CYS A 319 -11.00 5.93 -33.55
N PRO A 320 -11.67 6.63 -34.50
CA PRO A 320 -11.52 6.35 -35.93
C PRO A 320 -10.12 6.69 -36.47
N ARG A 321 -9.38 7.59 -35.81
CA ARG A 321 -8.02 8.01 -36.19
C ARG A 321 -6.94 7.06 -35.70
N CYS A 322 -7.14 6.47 -34.51
CA CYS A 322 -6.13 5.60 -33.88
C CYS A 322 -6.41 4.10 -34.07
N LYS A 323 -7.57 3.70 -34.61
CA LYS A 323 -7.90 2.27 -34.82
C LYS A 323 -6.87 1.49 -35.64
N ALA A 324 -6.21 2.14 -36.60
CA ALA A 324 -5.20 1.53 -37.45
C ALA A 324 -3.78 1.63 -36.86
N ARG A 325 -3.60 2.33 -35.74
CA ARG A 325 -2.31 2.49 -35.07
C ARG A 325 -2.10 1.38 -34.05
N SER A 326 -0.87 0.91 -33.92
CA SER A 326 -0.50 -0.10 -32.94
C SER A 326 -0.42 0.50 -31.53
N MET A 327 -0.59 -0.32 -30.49
CA MET A 327 -0.45 0.12 -29.09
C MET A 327 0.94 0.68 -28.83
N GLN A 328 1.97 -0.05 -29.27
CA GLN A 328 3.37 0.32 -29.14
C GLN A 328 3.72 1.64 -29.81
N SER A 329 3.15 1.94 -30.97
CA SER A 329 3.38 3.24 -31.62
C SER A 329 2.79 4.42 -30.85
N LEU A 330 1.64 4.23 -30.19
CA LEU A 330 0.99 5.29 -29.41
C LEU A 330 1.68 5.49 -28.06
N ALA A 331 2.01 4.39 -27.38
CA ALA A 331 2.71 4.43 -26.10
C ALA A 331 4.11 5.03 -26.23
N ALA A 332 4.84 4.74 -27.33
CA ALA A 332 6.12 5.38 -27.63
C ALA A 332 5.95 6.87 -27.99
N GLU A 333 4.95 7.23 -28.81
CA GLU A 333 4.71 8.63 -29.19
C GLU A 333 4.39 9.53 -27.99
N VAL A 334 3.61 9.05 -27.01
CA VAL A 334 3.35 9.77 -25.75
C VAL A 334 4.68 10.08 -25.03
N ASN A 335 5.52 9.06 -24.84
CA ASN A 335 6.83 9.23 -24.20
C ASN A 335 7.75 10.17 -24.99
N ASN A 336 7.73 10.10 -26.31
CA ASN A 336 8.55 10.96 -27.17
C ASN A 336 8.13 12.43 -27.09
N CYS A 337 6.83 12.73 -26.99
CA CYS A 337 6.36 14.09 -26.75
C CYS A 337 6.82 14.64 -25.39
N ILE A 338 6.79 13.81 -24.34
CA ILE A 338 7.30 14.17 -23.01
C ILE A 338 8.82 14.42 -23.07
N ALA A 339 9.58 13.53 -23.71
CA ALA A 339 11.02 13.68 -23.91
C ALA A 339 11.39 14.94 -24.71
N GLU A 340 10.65 15.23 -25.78
CA GLU A 340 10.79 16.47 -26.55
C GLU A 340 10.58 17.71 -25.68
N GLY A 341 9.50 17.74 -24.88
CA GLY A 341 9.20 18.86 -23.99
C GLY A 341 10.30 19.08 -22.94
N ALA A 342 10.74 17.99 -22.30
CA ALA A 342 11.84 18.03 -21.33
C ALA A 342 13.14 18.57 -21.96
N ARG A 343 13.47 18.13 -23.18
CA ARG A 343 14.66 18.59 -23.92
C ARG A 343 14.54 20.07 -24.33
N ARG A 344 13.38 20.54 -24.79
CA ARG A 344 13.16 21.96 -25.12
C ARG A 344 13.38 22.88 -23.93
N ALA A 345 13.07 22.43 -22.72
CA ALA A 345 13.34 23.19 -21.51
C ALA A 345 14.84 23.44 -21.26
N GLY A 346 15.74 22.68 -21.92
CA GLY A 346 17.19 22.84 -21.86
C GLY A 346 17.83 22.25 -20.60
N GLY A 347 17.11 21.42 -19.86
CA GLY A 347 17.54 20.84 -18.58
C GLY A 347 18.08 19.42 -18.69
N THR A 348 18.54 18.88 -17.56
CA THR A 348 19.04 17.50 -17.39
C THR A 348 17.95 16.53 -16.91
N VAL A 349 16.67 16.88 -17.11
CA VAL A 349 15.53 16.08 -16.65
C VAL A 349 15.53 14.75 -17.40
N ARG A 350 15.62 13.64 -16.66
CA ARG A 350 15.59 12.29 -17.22
C ARG A 350 14.15 11.89 -17.52
N VAL A 351 13.88 11.26 -18.66
CA VAL A 351 12.57 10.69 -18.97
C VAL A 351 12.68 9.18 -18.99
N VAL A 352 11.95 8.52 -18.09
CA VAL A 352 12.03 7.09 -17.83
C VAL A 352 10.68 6.45 -18.17
N ALA A 353 10.64 5.66 -19.24
CA ALA A 353 9.46 4.88 -19.61
C ALA A 353 9.41 3.59 -18.79
N ASN A 354 8.45 3.50 -17.87
CA ASN A 354 8.17 2.27 -17.14
C ASN A 354 7.31 1.34 -18.00
N LEU A 355 7.87 0.16 -18.29
CA LEU A 355 7.29 -0.84 -19.17
C LEU A 355 6.20 -1.70 -18.50
N TRP A 356 5.79 -1.44 -17.25
CA TRP A 356 4.81 -2.27 -16.52
C TRP A 356 3.56 -2.64 -17.35
N GLY A 357 2.97 -1.66 -18.05
CA GLY A 357 1.80 -1.88 -18.91
C GLY A 357 2.13 -2.31 -20.36
N TRP A 358 3.41 -2.42 -20.72
CA TRP A 358 3.87 -2.92 -22.03
C TRP A 358 4.13 -4.41 -21.90
N SER A 359 3.07 -5.18 -21.67
CA SER A 359 3.20 -6.53 -21.15
C SER A 359 2.10 -7.46 -21.66
N HIS A 360 2.30 -8.77 -21.51
CA HIS A 360 1.33 -9.79 -21.92
C HIS A 360 -0.01 -9.65 -21.19
N PHE A 361 -0.01 -9.16 -19.95
CA PHE A 361 -1.23 -8.83 -19.19
C PHE A 361 -2.09 -7.79 -19.92
N MET A 362 -1.45 -6.86 -20.64
CA MET A 362 -2.11 -5.86 -21.49
C MET A 362 -2.22 -6.29 -22.96
N GLY A 363 -1.99 -7.57 -23.26
CA GLY A 363 -2.09 -8.13 -24.61
C GLY A 363 -0.90 -7.84 -25.52
N TRP A 364 0.24 -7.40 -24.99
CA TRP A 364 1.46 -7.20 -25.79
C TRP A 364 2.26 -8.49 -25.90
N THR A 365 2.76 -8.78 -27.10
CA THR A 365 3.80 -9.79 -27.30
C THR A 365 5.17 -9.22 -26.98
N ARG A 366 6.17 -10.08 -26.70
CA ARG A 366 7.56 -9.66 -26.51
C ARG A 366 8.08 -8.81 -27.68
N ASP A 367 7.70 -9.15 -28.93
CA ASP A 367 8.08 -8.38 -30.11
C ASP A 367 7.41 -7.00 -30.17
N ALA A 368 6.15 -6.87 -29.72
CA ALA A 368 5.50 -5.57 -29.63
C ALA A 368 6.20 -4.65 -28.61
N VAL A 369 6.68 -5.21 -27.49
CA VAL A 369 7.47 -4.44 -26.50
C VAL A 369 8.79 -3.96 -27.11
N ARG A 370 9.50 -4.84 -27.84
CA ARG A 370 10.73 -4.48 -28.54
C ARG A 370 10.51 -3.38 -29.57
N GLU A 371 9.48 -3.50 -30.39
CA GLU A 371 9.10 -2.47 -31.36
C GLU A 371 8.81 -1.15 -30.65
N GLY A 372 8.08 -1.18 -29.52
CA GLY A 372 7.87 0.00 -28.67
C GLY A 372 9.18 0.64 -28.23
N ILE A 373 10.15 -0.15 -27.76
CA ILE A 373 11.48 0.33 -27.34
C ILE A 373 12.24 0.96 -28.52
N ASP A 374 12.16 0.36 -29.71
CA ASP A 374 12.80 0.90 -30.92
C ASP A 374 12.18 2.22 -31.41
N LEU A 375 10.89 2.44 -31.14
CA LEU A 375 10.17 3.66 -31.51
C LEU A 375 10.41 4.82 -30.54
N LEU A 376 10.99 4.58 -29.37
CA LEU A 376 11.29 5.64 -28.40
C LEU A 376 12.44 6.55 -28.88
N ASP A 377 12.36 7.84 -28.59
CA ASP A 377 13.45 8.81 -28.76
C ASP A 377 14.68 8.33 -27.97
N ALA A 378 15.89 8.43 -28.55
CA ALA A 378 17.14 7.93 -27.99
C ALA A 378 17.42 8.34 -26.54
N SER A 379 16.91 9.51 -26.12
CA SER A 379 17.07 10.04 -24.77
C SER A 379 16.16 9.39 -23.72
N VAL A 380 15.11 8.67 -24.14
CA VAL A 380 14.23 7.96 -23.21
C VAL A 380 14.93 6.74 -22.64
N GLU A 381 14.94 6.68 -21.32
CA GLU A 381 15.46 5.57 -20.53
C GLU A 381 14.36 4.54 -20.25
N ILE A 382 14.74 3.29 -20.01
CA ILE A 382 13.80 2.18 -19.90
C ILE A 382 13.78 1.64 -18.48
N MET A 383 12.60 1.50 -17.87
CA MET A 383 12.42 0.82 -16.59
C MET A 383 11.57 -0.43 -16.78
N ALA A 384 12.11 -1.59 -16.40
CA ALA A 384 11.35 -2.83 -16.36
C ALA A 384 11.04 -3.21 -14.90
N VAL A 385 9.82 -3.69 -14.66
CA VAL A 385 9.49 -4.36 -13.39
C VAL A 385 10.21 -5.70 -13.39
N SER A 386 11.11 -5.88 -12.43
CA SER A 386 12.12 -6.92 -12.53
C SER A 386 11.51 -8.33 -12.49
N GLU A 387 10.56 -8.54 -11.59
CA GLU A 387 9.90 -9.80 -11.32
C GLU A 387 8.78 -10.10 -12.33
N TYR A 388 8.45 -9.14 -13.21
CA TYR A 388 7.33 -9.24 -14.12
C TYR A 388 7.43 -10.45 -15.03
N GLY A 389 6.44 -11.32 -14.97
CA GLY A 389 6.39 -12.55 -15.75
C GLY A 389 7.19 -13.72 -15.16
N LYS A 390 7.74 -13.58 -13.94
CA LYS A 390 8.48 -14.65 -13.29
C LYS A 390 7.55 -15.81 -12.96
N LYS A 391 7.77 -16.95 -13.60
CA LYS A 391 7.06 -18.20 -13.31
C LYS A 391 7.47 -18.73 -11.94
N ILE A 392 6.47 -19.15 -11.16
CA ILE A 392 6.65 -19.72 -9.83
C ILE A 392 5.72 -20.94 -9.66
N CYS A 393 6.05 -21.81 -8.72
CA CYS A 393 5.20 -22.92 -8.33
C CYS A 393 5.13 -22.97 -6.80
N LYS A 394 3.92 -22.85 -6.23
CA LYS A 394 3.67 -22.92 -4.78
C LYS A 394 2.58 -23.95 -4.53
N GLY A 395 2.83 -24.89 -3.61
CA GLY A 395 1.88 -25.96 -3.31
C GLY A 395 1.49 -26.84 -4.52
N GLY A 396 2.34 -26.91 -5.55
CA GLY A 396 2.05 -27.64 -6.80
C GLY A 396 1.26 -26.86 -7.85
N ILE A 397 0.92 -25.60 -7.59
CA ILE A 397 0.20 -24.73 -8.52
C ILE A 397 1.17 -23.76 -9.18
N GLU A 398 1.19 -23.78 -10.51
CA GLU A 398 1.93 -22.82 -11.31
C GLU A 398 1.21 -21.47 -11.34
N SER A 399 1.96 -20.39 -11.11
CA SER A 399 1.49 -19.02 -11.24
C SER A 399 2.63 -18.12 -11.74
N GLU A 400 2.34 -16.85 -11.87
CA GLU A 400 3.26 -15.85 -12.41
C GLU A 400 3.20 -14.57 -11.60
N ILE A 401 4.36 -13.95 -11.41
CA ILE A 401 4.47 -12.67 -10.72
C ILE A 401 4.21 -11.55 -11.72
N ILE A 402 3.36 -10.60 -11.31
CA ILE A 402 3.14 -9.37 -12.07
C ILE A 402 4.02 -8.27 -11.50
N ASP A 403 3.84 -7.95 -10.21
CA ASP A 403 4.62 -6.93 -9.51
C ASP A 403 4.61 -7.19 -7.99
N TYR A 404 5.44 -6.47 -7.24
CA TYR A 404 5.48 -6.39 -5.78
C TYR A 404 6.06 -7.60 -5.04
N SER A 405 6.93 -8.43 -5.64
CA SER A 405 7.47 -9.59 -4.92
C SER A 405 8.82 -9.32 -4.27
N ILE A 406 8.92 -9.58 -2.96
CA ILE A 406 10.17 -9.78 -2.25
C ILE A 406 10.44 -11.29 -2.11
N SER A 407 9.40 -12.11 -1.89
CA SER A 407 9.56 -13.56 -1.66
C SER A 407 10.10 -14.34 -2.87
N ASN A 408 10.12 -13.73 -4.05
CA ASN A 408 10.59 -14.36 -5.29
C ASN A 408 11.51 -13.40 -6.07
N PRO A 409 12.83 -13.44 -5.80
CA PRO A 409 13.81 -12.56 -6.42
C PRO A 409 13.75 -12.59 -7.95
N GLY A 410 13.67 -11.42 -8.59
CA GLY A 410 13.81 -11.28 -10.04
C GLY A 410 15.26 -11.38 -10.54
N PRO A 411 15.56 -10.90 -11.76
CA PRO A 411 14.58 -10.63 -12.80
C PRO A 411 13.89 -11.91 -13.30
N SER A 412 12.77 -11.76 -13.98
CA SER A 412 12.20 -12.82 -14.82
C SER A 412 13.03 -12.98 -16.11
N GLU A 413 12.79 -14.07 -16.84
CA GLU A 413 13.38 -14.26 -18.18
C GLU A 413 12.99 -13.14 -19.15
N ASP A 414 11.72 -12.71 -19.12
CA ASP A 414 11.20 -11.64 -19.96
C ASP A 414 11.87 -10.29 -19.63
N SER A 415 11.96 -9.95 -18.35
CA SER A 415 12.56 -8.70 -17.91
C SER A 415 14.06 -8.68 -18.20
N GLU A 416 14.79 -9.77 -17.96
CA GLU A 416 16.20 -9.88 -18.36
C GLU A 416 16.37 -9.68 -19.87
N TYR A 417 15.55 -10.34 -20.68
CA TYR A 417 15.58 -10.19 -22.13
C TYR A 417 15.37 -8.74 -22.56
N LEU A 418 14.34 -8.07 -22.02
CA LEU A 418 14.02 -6.68 -22.37
C LEU A 418 15.10 -5.70 -21.90
N MET A 419 15.67 -5.92 -20.72
CA MET A 419 16.78 -5.12 -20.19
C MET A 419 18.01 -5.25 -21.10
N ARG A 420 18.40 -6.47 -21.50
CA ARG A 420 19.51 -6.70 -22.45
C ARG A 420 19.22 -6.09 -23.81
N TYR A 421 17.97 -6.20 -24.29
CA TYR A 421 17.56 -5.60 -25.54
C TYR A 421 17.72 -4.08 -25.50
N ALA A 422 17.13 -3.41 -24.50
CA ALA A 422 17.25 -1.96 -24.32
C ALA A 422 18.72 -1.52 -24.23
N ALA A 423 19.55 -2.21 -23.44
CA ALA A 423 20.97 -1.95 -23.33
C ALA A 423 21.70 -2.09 -24.69
N SER A 424 21.37 -3.10 -25.50
CA SER A 424 21.94 -3.29 -26.84
C SER A 424 21.59 -2.15 -27.82
N ARG A 425 20.54 -1.39 -27.53
CA ARG A 425 20.14 -0.18 -28.28
C ARG A 425 20.75 1.10 -27.68
N GLY A 426 21.72 0.97 -26.78
CA GLY A 426 22.39 2.08 -26.10
C GLY A 426 21.53 2.80 -25.07
N ARG A 427 20.42 2.17 -24.62
CA ARG A 427 19.52 2.78 -23.63
C ARG A 427 20.05 2.58 -22.23
N LYS A 428 19.81 3.59 -21.38
CA LYS A 428 19.97 3.44 -19.94
C LYS A 428 18.80 2.62 -19.38
N VAL A 429 19.12 1.65 -18.52
CA VAL A 429 18.16 0.66 -18.01
C VAL A 429 18.01 0.81 -16.50
N TRP A 430 16.76 0.82 -16.06
CA TRP A 430 16.33 0.78 -14.68
C TRP A 430 15.63 -0.54 -14.37
N ALA A 431 15.64 -0.93 -13.09
CA ALA A 431 14.71 -1.92 -12.58
C ALA A 431 13.79 -1.32 -11.51
N LYS A 432 12.51 -1.66 -11.57
CA LYS A 432 11.60 -1.51 -10.44
C LYS A 432 11.61 -2.81 -9.65
N ILE A 433 11.88 -2.72 -8.35
CA ILE A 433 11.98 -3.83 -7.40
C ILE A 433 11.33 -3.45 -6.06
N GLN A 434 11.20 -4.42 -5.16
CA GLN A 434 10.86 -4.17 -3.76
C GLN A 434 12.04 -4.55 -2.85
N VAL A 435 12.50 -3.62 -2.00
CA VAL A 435 13.60 -3.88 -1.04
C VAL A 435 13.22 -3.65 0.42
N ASN A 436 12.12 -2.94 0.67
CA ASN A 436 11.56 -2.70 2.00
C ASN A 436 10.38 -3.61 2.25
N ASN A 437 9.29 -3.32 1.55
CA ASN A 437 7.97 -3.83 1.81
C ASN A 437 7.25 -4.13 0.50
N SER A 438 6.18 -4.91 0.59
CA SER A 438 5.32 -5.28 -0.51
C SER A 438 3.90 -5.55 -0.04
N TRP A 439 2.98 -5.79 -0.98
CA TRP A 439 1.65 -6.29 -0.64
C TRP A 439 1.67 -7.68 0.01
N GLU A 440 2.84 -8.33 0.14
CA GLU A 440 2.98 -9.58 0.90
C GLU A 440 2.91 -9.33 2.42
N CYS A 441 3.16 -8.11 2.92
CA CYS A 441 2.78 -7.66 4.27
C CYS A 441 2.92 -6.14 4.42
N SER A 442 1.98 -5.38 3.86
CA SER A 442 2.10 -3.91 3.79
C SER A 442 1.96 -3.17 5.13
N SER A 443 1.58 -3.87 6.20
CA SER A 443 1.31 -3.31 7.53
C SER A 443 2.55 -3.13 8.42
N VAL A 444 3.74 -3.38 7.89
CA VAL A 444 5.02 -3.13 8.57
C VAL A 444 5.93 -2.29 7.67
N PRO A 445 6.88 -1.53 8.21
CA PRO A 445 7.77 -0.70 7.39
C PRO A 445 8.67 -1.49 6.43
N TYR A 446 9.05 -2.71 6.82
CA TYR A 446 9.83 -3.62 5.99
C TYR A 446 9.72 -5.07 6.44
N ILE A 447 10.03 -5.99 5.52
CA ILE A 447 10.14 -7.43 5.76
C ILE A 447 11.63 -7.82 5.78
N PRO A 448 12.15 -8.49 6.82
CA PRO A 448 13.57 -8.85 6.91
C PRO A 448 13.87 -10.07 6.01
N ALA A 449 14.09 -9.81 4.72
CA ALA A 449 14.40 -10.79 3.69
C ALA A 449 15.68 -10.41 2.92
N TYR A 450 16.75 -10.13 3.67
CA TYR A 450 17.99 -9.56 3.16
C TYR A 450 18.72 -10.45 2.13
N GLY A 451 18.72 -11.76 2.31
CA GLY A 451 19.26 -12.74 1.37
C GLY A 451 18.48 -12.77 0.05
N LEU A 452 17.14 -12.69 0.10
CA LEU A 452 16.30 -12.61 -1.11
C LEU A 452 16.54 -11.30 -1.86
N VAL A 453 16.62 -10.17 -1.14
CA VAL A 453 16.96 -8.87 -1.73
C VAL A 453 18.37 -8.89 -2.33
N ALA A 454 19.35 -9.48 -1.64
CA ALA A 454 20.72 -9.63 -2.14
C ALA A 454 20.77 -10.45 -3.43
N GLU A 455 20.10 -11.59 -3.47
CA GLU A 455 20.00 -12.44 -4.65
C GLU A 455 19.43 -11.68 -5.85
N HIS A 456 18.41 -10.85 -5.61
CA HIS A 456 17.80 -10.03 -6.66
C HIS A 456 18.78 -8.97 -7.20
N LEU A 457 19.43 -8.23 -6.30
CA LEU A 457 20.42 -7.23 -6.66
C LEU A 457 21.60 -7.85 -7.43
N ASP A 458 22.11 -9.00 -6.96
CA ASP A 458 23.19 -9.77 -7.60
C ASP A 458 22.88 -10.09 -9.06
N ARG A 459 21.66 -10.60 -9.32
CA ARG A 459 21.21 -10.88 -10.69
C ARG A 459 21.09 -9.62 -11.53
N LEU A 460 20.67 -8.49 -10.95
CA LEU A 460 20.51 -7.23 -11.67
C LEU A 460 21.84 -6.56 -12.05
N SER A 461 22.87 -6.52 -11.19
CA SER A 461 24.17 -5.97 -11.65
C SER A 461 24.95 -6.92 -12.56
N ALA A 462 24.68 -8.23 -12.54
CA ALA A 462 25.14 -9.12 -13.61
C ALA A 462 24.61 -8.69 -15.01
N LEU A 463 23.52 -7.92 -15.06
CA LEU A 463 22.98 -7.28 -16.27
C LEU A 463 23.48 -5.84 -16.49
N GLY A 464 24.28 -5.29 -15.57
CA GLY A 464 24.74 -3.91 -15.59
C GLY A 464 23.66 -2.88 -15.22
N VAL A 465 22.57 -3.30 -14.57
CA VAL A 465 21.51 -2.38 -14.12
C VAL A 465 21.95 -1.68 -12.85
N ASN A 466 21.93 -0.34 -12.88
CA ASN A 466 22.42 0.50 -11.80
C ASN A 466 21.44 1.59 -11.34
N ASP A 467 20.26 1.70 -11.96
CA ASP A 467 19.25 2.66 -11.54
C ASP A 467 17.99 1.91 -11.09
N PHE A 468 17.47 2.25 -9.91
CA PHE A 468 16.38 1.51 -9.28
C PHE A 468 15.25 2.41 -8.80
N MET A 469 14.04 1.92 -9.00
CA MET A 469 12.87 2.29 -8.22
C MET A 469 12.67 1.21 -7.16
N LEU A 470 12.96 1.54 -5.90
CA LEU A 470 13.16 0.57 -4.81
C LEU A 470 11.87 0.19 -4.05
N CYS A 471 10.81 0.96 -4.27
CA CYS A 471 9.49 0.67 -3.72
C CYS A 471 8.39 1.26 -4.61
N TRP A 472 7.14 0.88 -4.31
CA TRP A 472 5.94 1.52 -4.87
C TRP A 472 5.27 2.44 -3.83
N THR A 473 3.98 2.70 -3.96
CA THR A 473 3.20 3.59 -3.07
C THR A 473 3.13 3.15 -1.61
N LEU A 474 3.64 1.95 -1.28
CA LEU A 474 3.76 1.43 0.09
C LEU A 474 4.79 2.16 0.94
N GLY A 475 5.63 2.99 0.33
CA GLY A 475 6.64 3.78 1.01
C GLY A 475 7.96 3.04 1.22
N GLY A 476 9.06 3.80 1.15
CA GLY A 476 10.41 3.36 1.49
C GLY A 476 10.77 3.91 2.86
N TYR A 477 10.71 3.05 3.89
CA TYR A 477 11.17 3.39 5.23
C TYR A 477 12.68 3.15 5.37
N PRO A 478 13.47 4.03 6.02
CA PRO A 478 14.88 3.75 6.30
C PRO A 478 15.07 2.38 6.97
N SER A 479 15.82 1.46 6.35
CA SER A 479 15.95 0.07 6.82
C SER A 479 17.28 -0.58 6.45
N LEU A 480 17.59 -1.71 7.08
CA LEU A 480 18.74 -2.54 6.69
C LEU A 480 18.64 -3.03 5.24
N GLY A 481 17.43 -3.22 4.69
CA GLY A 481 17.21 -3.61 3.30
C GLY A 481 17.62 -2.51 2.31
N LEU A 482 17.29 -1.25 2.60
CA LEU A 482 17.78 -0.11 1.80
C LEU A 482 19.30 0.04 1.89
N ARG A 483 19.87 -0.11 3.09
CA ARG A 483 21.34 -0.09 3.26
C ARG A 483 22.02 -1.18 2.44
N LEU A 484 21.44 -2.39 2.39
CA LEU A 484 21.94 -3.48 1.57
C LEU A 484 21.93 -3.12 0.09
N ALA A 485 20.81 -2.58 -0.40
CA ALA A 485 20.66 -2.10 -1.77
C ALA A 485 21.73 -1.07 -2.15
N THR A 486 22.11 -0.20 -1.21
CA THR A 486 23.18 0.79 -1.42
C THR A 486 24.59 0.20 -1.33
N GLN A 487 24.87 -0.72 -0.39
CA GLN A 487 26.21 -1.31 -0.22
C GLN A 487 26.65 -2.15 -1.41
N TYR A 488 25.70 -2.82 -2.08
CA TYR A 488 25.94 -3.59 -3.29
C TYR A 488 26.71 -2.81 -4.37
N TYR A 489 26.43 -1.52 -4.47
CA TYR A 489 27.02 -0.64 -5.46
C TYR A 489 28.50 -0.29 -5.23
N ARG A 490 29.05 -0.55 -4.04
CA ARG A 490 30.43 -0.16 -3.70
C ARG A 490 31.51 -1.03 -4.32
N ALA A 491 31.18 -2.17 -4.92
CA ALA A 491 32.21 -3.16 -5.24
C ALA A 491 32.26 -3.63 -6.71
N GLY A 492 31.26 -3.38 -7.56
CA GLY A 492 31.16 -4.06 -8.86
C GLY A 492 31.25 -5.59 -8.74
N LYS A 493 30.95 -6.10 -7.55
CA LYS A 493 31.06 -7.48 -7.07
C LYS A 493 29.76 -7.78 -6.32
N GLY A 494 29.39 -9.06 -6.30
CA GLY A 494 28.18 -9.54 -5.63
C GLY A 494 28.06 -9.07 -4.16
N VAL A 495 26.86 -9.14 -3.61
CA VAL A 495 26.56 -8.80 -2.22
C VAL A 495 27.33 -9.73 -1.27
N ASP A 496 28.22 -9.17 -0.46
CA ASP A 496 28.83 -9.88 0.66
C ASP A 496 27.89 -9.85 1.86
N LEU A 497 26.97 -10.82 1.89
CA LEU A 497 26.01 -10.99 2.98
C LEU A 497 26.70 -11.21 4.34
N ALA A 498 27.82 -11.93 4.40
CA ALA A 498 28.52 -12.17 5.65
C ALA A 498 29.05 -10.86 6.23
N ALA A 499 29.68 -10.02 5.41
CA ALA A 499 30.13 -8.70 5.84
C ALA A 499 28.98 -7.75 6.19
N PHE A 500 27.83 -7.87 5.50
CA PHE A 500 26.62 -7.13 5.84
C PHE A 500 26.09 -7.49 7.24
N TYR A 501 25.91 -8.78 7.54
CA TYR A 501 25.46 -9.24 8.85
C TYR A 501 26.49 -8.91 9.95
N ALA A 502 27.79 -9.02 9.66
CA ALA A 502 28.86 -8.61 10.58
C ALA A 502 28.79 -7.12 10.94
N ARG A 503 28.50 -6.25 9.97
CA ARG A 503 28.31 -4.81 10.22
C ARG A 503 27.05 -4.53 11.04
N ALA A 504 25.95 -5.24 10.78
CA ALA A 504 24.67 -4.99 11.44
C ALA A 504 24.58 -5.58 12.86
N PHE A 505 25.17 -6.76 13.09
CA PHE A 505 24.96 -7.56 14.31
C PHE A 505 26.25 -7.97 15.02
N GLY A 506 27.44 -7.58 14.53
CA GLY A 506 28.71 -7.88 15.17
C GLY A 506 28.95 -9.38 15.37
N GLU A 507 29.28 -9.78 16.60
CA GLU A 507 29.53 -11.19 16.97
C GLU A 507 28.31 -12.10 16.78
N LYS A 508 27.10 -11.53 16.68
CA LYS A 508 25.84 -12.28 16.50
C LYS A 508 25.48 -12.49 15.02
N ALA A 509 26.33 -12.04 14.09
CA ALA A 509 26.08 -12.08 12.65
C ALA A 509 25.65 -13.45 12.13
N ASP A 510 26.37 -14.51 12.48
CA ASP A 510 26.07 -15.87 12.01
C ASP A 510 24.71 -16.37 12.52
N ALA A 511 24.40 -16.08 13.79
CA ALA A 511 23.12 -16.45 14.40
C ALA A 511 21.95 -15.67 13.79
N ALA A 512 22.13 -14.36 13.56
CA ALA A 512 21.16 -13.51 12.89
C ALA A 512 20.91 -13.97 11.46
N ALA A 513 21.99 -14.24 10.69
CA ALA A 513 21.92 -14.73 9.33
C ALA A 513 21.19 -16.07 9.24
N ALA A 514 21.48 -17.02 10.14
CA ALA A 514 20.80 -18.31 10.18
C ALA A 514 19.30 -18.17 10.51
N ALA A 515 18.94 -17.27 11.44
CA ALA A 515 17.56 -17.02 11.79
C ALA A 515 16.79 -16.34 10.63
N VAL A 516 17.36 -15.30 10.01
CA VAL A 516 16.77 -14.63 8.84
C VAL A 516 16.64 -15.60 7.66
N GLN A 517 17.61 -16.48 7.43
CA GLN A 517 17.49 -17.51 6.39
C GLN A 517 16.30 -18.44 6.64
N LYS A 518 15.97 -18.76 7.90
CA LYS A 518 14.78 -19.54 8.24
C LYS A 518 13.49 -18.76 7.93
N ILE A 519 13.46 -17.47 8.25
CA ILE A 519 12.37 -16.55 7.90
C ILE A 519 12.19 -16.51 6.37
N GLU A 520 13.26 -16.32 5.61
CA GLU A 520 13.24 -16.23 4.14
C GLU A 520 12.76 -17.51 3.48
N ARG A 521 13.20 -18.68 3.97
CA ARG A 521 12.70 -19.96 3.46
C ARG A 521 11.20 -20.13 3.67
N ALA A 522 10.68 -19.68 4.82
CA ALA A 522 9.25 -19.69 5.07
C ALA A 522 8.52 -18.64 4.22
N PHE A 523 9.09 -17.44 4.10
CA PHE A 523 8.53 -16.35 3.29
C PHE A 523 8.46 -16.71 1.81
N ALA A 524 9.45 -17.44 1.30
CA ALA A 524 9.42 -18.00 -0.05
C ALA A 524 8.27 -19.00 -0.26
N GLU A 525 7.59 -19.50 0.77
CA GLU A 525 6.38 -20.33 0.62
C GLU A 525 5.10 -19.50 0.43
N PHE A 526 5.17 -18.16 0.51
CA PHE A 526 4.03 -17.27 0.30
C PHE A 526 3.28 -17.66 -0.99
N PRO A 527 1.96 -17.95 -0.93
CA PRO A 527 1.18 -18.38 -2.08
C PRO A 527 0.91 -17.17 -2.99
N PHE A 528 1.94 -16.75 -3.73
CA PHE A 528 1.93 -15.49 -4.45
C PHE A 528 1.01 -15.51 -5.68
N SER A 529 0.00 -14.65 -5.66
CA SER A 529 -0.76 -14.25 -6.84
C SER A 529 -1.28 -12.82 -6.60
N LEU A 530 -1.69 -12.13 -7.67
CA LEU A 530 -2.31 -10.81 -7.50
C LEU A 530 -3.59 -10.88 -6.66
N ASN A 531 -4.35 -11.97 -6.78
CA ASN A 531 -5.55 -12.17 -5.97
C ASN A 531 -5.22 -12.37 -4.49
N VAL A 532 -4.18 -13.14 -4.17
CA VAL A 532 -3.74 -13.29 -2.78
C VAL A 532 -3.25 -11.94 -2.25
N LEU A 533 -2.36 -11.24 -2.97
CA LEU A 533 -1.84 -9.94 -2.55
C LEU A 533 -2.95 -8.92 -2.24
N TYR A 534 -3.96 -8.83 -3.10
CA TYR A 534 -4.99 -7.81 -2.99
C TYR A 534 -6.18 -8.22 -2.12
N PHE A 535 -6.53 -9.49 -2.02
CA PHE A 535 -7.80 -9.86 -1.43
C PHE A 535 -7.65 -10.74 -0.18
N ALA A 536 -6.46 -11.25 0.12
CA ALA A 536 -6.27 -12.16 1.24
C ALA A 536 -6.16 -11.43 2.60
N PRO A 537 -6.51 -12.11 3.71
CA PRO A 537 -6.68 -11.43 5.00
C PRO A 537 -5.38 -10.91 5.63
N HIS A 538 -4.21 -11.25 5.08
CA HIS A 538 -2.93 -10.82 5.64
C HIS A 538 -2.71 -9.30 5.56
N THR A 539 -3.49 -8.56 4.77
CA THR A 539 -3.40 -7.09 4.74
C THR A 539 -3.94 -6.47 6.03
N LEU A 540 -5.21 -6.74 6.40
CA LEU A 540 -5.75 -6.27 7.69
C LEU A 540 -5.23 -7.10 8.88
N GLY A 541 -4.83 -8.36 8.65
CA GLY A 541 -4.35 -9.27 9.67
C GLY A 541 -5.32 -9.37 10.84
N GLY A 542 -4.80 -9.11 12.05
CA GLY A 542 -5.60 -9.08 13.28
C GLY A 542 -6.65 -7.95 13.35
N GLY A 543 -6.74 -7.07 12.36
CA GLY A 543 -7.78 -6.04 12.25
C GLY A 543 -9.10 -6.52 11.65
N GLU A 544 -9.13 -7.67 10.96
CA GLU A 544 -10.32 -8.16 10.25
C GLU A 544 -11.37 -8.71 11.24
N LEU A 545 -12.62 -8.25 11.15
CA LEU A 545 -13.67 -8.65 12.10
C LEU A 545 -14.30 -9.99 11.71
N TRP A 546 -14.64 -10.82 12.69
CA TRP A 546 -15.23 -12.15 12.46
C TRP A 546 -16.71 -12.19 12.84
N SER A 547 -17.45 -13.04 12.13
CA SER A 547 -18.85 -13.35 12.35
C SER A 547 -19.05 -14.86 12.31
N THR A 548 -19.96 -15.38 13.15
CA THR A 548 -20.43 -16.78 13.05
C THR A 548 -21.42 -16.97 11.90
N GLU A 549 -21.90 -15.89 11.31
CA GLU A 549 -22.74 -15.90 10.11
C GLU A 549 -21.88 -15.62 8.88
N GLU A 550 -22.25 -16.21 7.75
CA GLU A 550 -21.56 -15.99 6.48
C GLU A 550 -21.78 -14.56 5.97
N ILE A 551 -20.69 -13.92 5.57
CA ILE A 551 -20.64 -12.58 4.98
C ILE A 551 -20.44 -12.74 3.48
N GLY A 552 -21.54 -12.73 2.73
CA GLY A 552 -21.54 -12.83 1.26
C GLY A 552 -21.15 -11.54 0.53
N LEU A 553 -20.17 -10.79 1.05
CA LEU A 553 -19.59 -9.63 0.39
C LEU A 553 -18.29 -10.03 -0.32
N PRO A 554 -18.01 -9.51 -1.53
CA PRO A 554 -16.79 -9.82 -2.25
C PRO A 554 -15.57 -9.17 -1.57
N ALA A 555 -14.44 -9.87 -1.54
CA ALA A 555 -13.20 -9.30 -1.02
C ALA A 555 -12.77 -8.07 -1.84
N THR A 556 -12.21 -7.06 -1.17
CA THR A 556 -11.84 -5.76 -1.74
C THR A 556 -10.33 -5.57 -1.72
N MET A 557 -9.82 -4.71 -2.60
CA MET A 557 -8.38 -4.55 -2.82
C MET A 557 -7.70 -3.98 -1.57
N VAL A 558 -6.72 -4.69 -1.03
CA VAL A 558 -5.88 -4.36 0.11
C VAL A 558 -6.66 -3.84 1.32
N CYS A 559 -7.88 -4.35 1.54
CA CYS A 559 -8.74 -3.91 2.63
C CYS A 559 -9.54 -5.08 3.22
N PHE A 560 -10.78 -5.34 2.80
CA PHE A 560 -11.66 -6.30 3.46
C PHE A 560 -11.67 -7.65 2.72
N SER A 561 -11.35 -8.73 3.42
CA SER A 561 -11.37 -10.07 2.81
C SER A 561 -12.73 -10.77 2.95
N TYR A 562 -13.50 -10.45 3.99
CA TYR A 562 -14.74 -11.15 4.35
C TYR A 562 -14.57 -12.68 4.30
N ASP A 563 -15.54 -13.41 3.74
CA ASP A 563 -15.52 -14.87 3.59
C ASP A 563 -15.21 -15.34 2.15
N ASP A 564 -14.72 -14.44 1.29
CA ASP A 564 -14.55 -14.66 -0.16
C ASP A 564 -13.26 -15.42 -0.50
N THR A 565 -13.10 -16.60 0.10
CA THR A 565 -11.98 -17.52 -0.13
C THR A 565 -11.86 -17.91 -1.60
N GLU A 566 -12.99 -18.00 -2.30
CA GLU A 566 -13.06 -18.31 -3.72
C GLU A 566 -12.29 -17.30 -4.57
N LYS A 567 -12.24 -16.02 -4.14
CA LYS A 567 -11.47 -14.97 -4.79
C LYS A 567 -10.05 -14.90 -4.24
N TYR A 568 -9.89 -14.74 -2.92
CA TYR A 568 -8.57 -14.44 -2.36
C TYR A 568 -7.60 -15.61 -2.37
N ALA A 569 -8.08 -16.86 -2.45
CA ALA A 569 -7.21 -18.03 -2.52
C ALA A 569 -6.81 -18.41 -3.96
N GLN A 570 -7.25 -17.67 -4.99
CA GLN A 570 -6.90 -17.99 -6.38
C GLN A 570 -5.43 -17.72 -6.68
N PRO A 571 -4.75 -18.54 -7.49
CA PRO A 571 -5.27 -19.73 -8.20
C PRO A 571 -5.21 -21.03 -7.38
N TYR A 572 -4.81 -20.97 -6.11
CA TYR A 572 -4.49 -22.14 -5.28
C TYR A 572 -5.73 -22.94 -4.85
N GLY A 573 -6.87 -22.27 -4.68
CA GLY A 573 -8.02 -22.84 -3.99
C GLY A 573 -7.80 -22.97 -2.49
N GLU A 574 -8.88 -23.23 -1.75
CA GLU A 574 -8.90 -23.17 -0.29
C GLU A 574 -7.87 -24.10 0.37
N GLU A 575 -7.81 -25.38 -0.05
CA GLU A 575 -6.95 -26.40 0.57
C GLU A 575 -5.44 -26.07 0.43
N ILE A 576 -5.01 -25.73 -0.79
CA ILE A 576 -3.60 -25.44 -1.07
C ILE A 576 -3.21 -24.11 -0.43
N TYR A 577 -4.09 -23.10 -0.49
CA TYR A 577 -3.86 -21.83 0.20
C TYR A 577 -3.67 -22.04 1.70
N LEU A 578 -4.56 -22.80 2.36
CA LEU A 578 -4.43 -23.14 3.78
C LEU A 578 -3.12 -23.84 4.09
N SER A 579 -2.74 -24.82 3.27
CA SER A 579 -1.48 -25.57 3.41
C SER A 579 -0.25 -24.66 3.28
N GLN A 580 -0.21 -23.76 2.29
CA GLN A 580 0.89 -22.82 2.10
C GLN A 580 0.93 -21.76 3.22
N MET A 581 -0.21 -21.21 3.62
CA MET A 581 -0.28 -20.25 4.73
C MET A 581 0.13 -20.87 6.07
N LYS A 582 -0.17 -22.15 6.30
CA LYS A 582 0.33 -22.89 7.46
C LYS A 582 1.86 -22.98 7.43
N LYS A 583 2.44 -23.43 6.32
CA LYS A 583 3.90 -23.56 6.16
C LYS A 583 4.60 -22.22 6.35
N LEU A 584 4.06 -21.16 5.73
CA LEU A 584 4.54 -19.79 5.86
C LEU A 584 4.50 -19.34 7.33
N SER A 585 3.31 -19.32 7.95
CA SER A 585 3.13 -18.78 9.29
C SER A 585 3.96 -19.52 10.36
N GLU A 586 3.93 -20.85 10.37
CA GLU A 586 4.70 -21.65 11.33
C GLU A 586 6.22 -21.48 11.13
N GLY A 587 6.69 -21.59 9.89
CA GLY A 587 8.11 -21.47 9.57
C GLY A 587 8.66 -20.06 9.83
N PHE A 588 7.86 -19.03 9.54
CA PHE A 588 8.23 -17.63 9.74
C PHE A 588 8.32 -17.34 11.24
N CYS A 589 7.32 -17.71 12.04
CA CYS A 589 7.34 -17.53 13.49
C CYS A 589 8.48 -18.31 14.19
N GLU A 590 8.84 -19.49 13.69
CA GLU A 590 10.01 -20.24 14.16
C GLU A 590 11.30 -19.44 13.92
N GLY A 591 11.47 -18.90 12.70
CA GLY A 591 12.59 -18.04 12.34
C GLY A 591 12.66 -16.76 13.18
N VAL A 592 11.53 -16.09 13.39
CA VAL A 592 11.45 -14.90 14.26
C VAL A 592 11.88 -15.24 15.68
N SER A 593 11.44 -16.37 16.22
CA SER A 593 11.82 -16.80 17.58
C SER A 593 13.31 -17.10 17.71
N LEU A 594 13.96 -17.59 16.64
CA LEU A 594 15.42 -17.73 16.57
C LEU A 594 16.11 -16.36 16.53
N LEU A 595 15.57 -15.42 15.75
CA LEU A 595 16.10 -14.08 15.60
C LEU A 595 16.05 -13.31 16.92
N GLU A 596 14.93 -13.38 17.63
CA GLU A 596 14.75 -12.76 18.95
C GLU A 596 15.77 -13.29 19.96
N ARG A 597 16.03 -14.61 19.97
CA ARG A 597 17.08 -15.19 20.82
C ARG A 597 18.48 -14.70 20.47
N ALA A 598 18.73 -14.41 19.19
CA ALA A 598 20.03 -13.97 18.72
C ALA A 598 20.30 -12.48 19.02
N VAL A 599 19.36 -11.59 18.69
CA VAL A 599 19.64 -10.15 18.55
C VAL A 599 18.68 -9.20 19.28
N ALA A 600 17.66 -9.67 20.01
CA ALA A 600 16.65 -8.78 20.61
C ALA A 600 17.19 -7.77 21.65
N GLN A 601 18.42 -7.95 22.13
CA GLN A 601 19.10 -7.05 23.07
C GLN A 601 19.89 -5.93 22.38
N ASP A 602 20.11 -6.02 21.07
CA ASP A 602 20.80 -4.99 20.30
C ASP A 602 19.78 -3.99 19.74
N ALA A 603 20.14 -2.70 19.59
CA ALA A 603 19.21 -1.68 19.10
C ALA A 603 18.62 -2.04 17.72
N TYR A 604 19.48 -2.35 16.74
CA TYR A 604 19.05 -2.84 15.42
C TYR A 604 18.27 -4.15 15.50
N GLY A 605 18.74 -5.09 16.33
CA GLY A 605 18.08 -6.38 16.47
C GLY A 605 16.67 -6.28 17.06
N LYS A 606 16.44 -5.36 17.99
CA LYS A 606 15.13 -5.10 18.59
C LYS A 606 14.11 -4.64 17.55
N GLU A 607 14.48 -3.69 16.69
CA GLU A 607 13.60 -3.23 15.62
C GLU A 607 13.30 -4.33 14.59
N VAL A 608 14.34 -5.03 14.13
CA VAL A 608 14.16 -6.12 13.15
C VAL A 608 13.24 -7.20 13.73
N CYS A 609 13.44 -7.59 14.99
CA CYS A 609 12.58 -8.56 15.66
C CYS A 609 11.13 -8.06 15.77
N LEU A 610 10.93 -6.77 16.10
CA LEU A 610 9.62 -6.16 16.22
C LEU A 610 8.81 -6.28 14.93
N PHE A 611 9.38 -5.87 13.79
CA PHE A 611 8.67 -5.93 12.51
C PHE A 611 8.56 -7.34 11.96
N ALA A 612 9.57 -8.19 12.16
CA ALA A 612 9.45 -9.61 11.82
C ALA A 612 8.31 -10.28 12.59
N ARG A 613 8.20 -10.00 13.90
CA ARG A 613 7.12 -10.55 14.73
C ARG A 613 5.76 -10.07 14.27
N ALA A 614 5.61 -8.76 14.00
CA ALA A 614 4.36 -8.21 13.48
C ALA A 614 3.96 -8.84 12.13
N ALA A 615 4.90 -8.96 11.18
CA ALA A 615 4.64 -9.62 9.90
C ALA A 615 4.24 -11.10 10.08
N GLY A 616 4.93 -11.83 10.97
CA GLY A 616 4.57 -13.21 11.33
C GLY A 616 3.14 -13.32 11.85
N LEU A 617 2.71 -12.40 12.72
CA LEU A 617 1.34 -12.37 13.27
C LEU A 617 0.28 -12.10 12.19
N HIS A 618 0.61 -11.33 11.15
CA HIS A 618 -0.27 -11.16 9.99
C HIS A 618 -0.48 -12.47 9.21
N TYR A 619 0.58 -13.26 9.00
CA TYR A 619 0.46 -14.58 8.36
C TYR A 619 -0.30 -15.57 9.21
N VAL A 620 -0.10 -15.53 10.53
CA VAL A 620 -0.87 -16.32 11.50
C VAL A 620 -2.35 -15.96 11.44
N SER A 621 -2.71 -14.67 11.51
CA SER A 621 -4.11 -14.24 11.40
C SER A 621 -4.74 -14.61 10.06
N ALA A 622 -4.01 -14.51 8.95
CA ALA A 622 -4.51 -14.93 7.64
C ALA A 622 -4.78 -16.44 7.56
N TYR A 623 -3.93 -17.26 8.17
CA TYR A 623 -4.14 -18.70 8.29
C TYR A 623 -5.36 -19.02 9.18
N HIS A 624 -5.47 -18.37 10.35
CA HIS A 624 -6.62 -18.55 11.24
C HIS A 624 -7.94 -18.11 10.61
N HIS A 625 -7.94 -16.99 9.90
CA HIS A 625 -9.11 -16.48 9.18
C HIS A 625 -9.60 -17.49 8.16
N ALA A 626 -8.71 -18.02 7.32
CA ALA A 626 -9.09 -19.00 6.31
C ALA A 626 -9.62 -20.31 6.94
N ARG A 627 -9.01 -20.78 8.05
CA ARG A 627 -9.52 -21.95 8.79
C ARG A 627 -10.91 -21.71 9.36
N PHE A 628 -11.11 -20.53 9.96
CA PHE A 628 -12.39 -20.16 10.56
C PHE A 628 -13.48 -20.02 9.50
N THR A 629 -13.18 -19.40 8.36
CA THR A 629 -14.11 -19.30 7.21
C THR A 629 -14.45 -20.68 6.64
N ALA A 630 -13.47 -21.59 6.51
CA ALA A 630 -13.73 -22.96 6.04
C ALA A 630 -14.67 -23.73 7.00
N GLU A 631 -14.44 -23.66 8.31
CA GLU A 631 -15.33 -24.26 9.31
C GLU A 631 -16.72 -23.62 9.29
N LYS A 632 -16.79 -22.29 9.14
CA LYS A 632 -18.04 -21.55 9.05
C LYS A 632 -18.88 -21.97 7.84
N LYS A 633 -18.27 -22.08 6.64
CA LYS A 633 -18.95 -22.52 5.41
C LYS A 633 -19.50 -23.95 5.54
N ARG A 634 -18.86 -24.78 6.35
CA ARG A 634 -19.33 -26.15 6.68
C ARG A 634 -20.38 -26.20 7.81
N GLY A 635 -20.76 -25.06 8.38
CA GLY A 635 -21.73 -24.98 9.47
C GLY A 635 -21.16 -25.31 10.86
N PHE A 636 -19.85 -25.16 11.05
CA PHE A 636 -19.11 -25.50 12.28
C PHE A 636 -19.35 -26.95 12.75
N PRO A 637 -18.98 -27.97 11.94
CA PRO A 637 -19.18 -29.38 12.29
C PRO A 637 -18.40 -29.78 13.55
N ASP A 638 -17.23 -29.18 13.78
CA ASP A 638 -16.46 -29.31 15.02
C ASP A 638 -16.35 -27.94 15.71
N ARG A 639 -17.25 -27.69 16.66
CA ARG A 639 -17.28 -26.44 17.42
C ARG A 639 -16.11 -26.29 18.39
N VAL A 640 -15.57 -27.39 18.89
CA VAL A 640 -14.40 -27.37 19.78
C VAL A 640 -13.19 -26.88 18.99
N TYR A 641 -13.02 -27.40 17.77
CA TYR A 641 -11.99 -26.93 16.85
C TYR A 641 -12.20 -25.47 16.43
N ALA A 642 -13.44 -25.05 16.13
CA ALA A 642 -13.74 -23.65 15.83
C ALA A 642 -13.40 -22.71 17.02
N LEU A 643 -13.74 -23.11 18.25
CA LEU A 643 -13.37 -22.37 19.47
C LEU A 643 -11.85 -22.32 19.69
N GLN A 644 -11.13 -23.39 19.34
CA GLN A 644 -9.68 -23.40 19.36
C GLN A 644 -9.10 -22.36 18.40
N ILE A 645 -9.60 -22.27 17.16
CA ILE A 645 -9.16 -21.26 16.19
C ILE A 645 -9.39 -19.84 16.74
N VAL A 646 -10.56 -19.58 17.34
CA VAL A 646 -10.87 -18.26 17.94
C VAL A 646 -9.90 -17.91 19.07
N LYS A 647 -9.52 -18.89 19.89
CA LYS A 647 -8.55 -18.69 20.98
C LYS A 647 -7.12 -18.46 20.47
N GLU A 648 -6.70 -19.20 19.45
CA GLU A 648 -5.41 -19.00 18.78
C GLU A 648 -5.33 -17.59 18.16
N GLU A 649 -6.41 -17.15 17.50
CA GLU A 649 -6.50 -15.79 16.95
C GLU A 649 -6.48 -14.71 18.03
N GLU A 650 -7.22 -14.91 19.13
CA GLU A 650 -7.22 -13.94 20.24
C GLU A 650 -5.82 -13.75 20.83
N GLN A 651 -5.02 -14.82 20.90
CA GLN A 651 -3.63 -14.72 21.35
C GLN A 651 -2.77 -13.90 20.38
N ALA A 652 -2.87 -14.17 19.07
CA ALA A 652 -2.15 -13.44 18.04
C ALA A 652 -2.52 -11.94 18.03
N VAL A 653 -3.81 -11.61 18.10
CA VAL A 653 -4.30 -10.22 18.13
C VAL A 653 -3.85 -9.49 19.40
N ARG A 654 -3.85 -10.15 20.56
CA ARG A 654 -3.34 -9.54 21.81
C ARG A 654 -1.85 -9.23 21.73
N GLU A 655 -1.08 -10.09 21.08
CA GLU A 655 0.33 -9.83 20.84
C GLU A 655 0.51 -8.65 19.88
N LEU A 656 -0.17 -8.67 18.73
CA LEU A 656 -0.12 -7.59 17.73
C LEU A 656 -0.55 -6.24 18.34
N TYR A 657 -1.57 -6.23 19.20
CA TYR A 657 -2.01 -5.04 19.93
C TYR A 657 -0.91 -4.44 20.80
N ARG A 658 -0.15 -5.27 21.53
CA ARG A 658 0.97 -4.79 22.34
C ARG A 658 2.10 -4.24 21.48
N LEU A 659 2.37 -4.87 20.34
CA LEU A 659 3.39 -4.38 19.41
C LEU A 659 2.98 -3.04 18.78
N GLN A 660 1.74 -2.91 18.32
CA GLN A 660 1.22 -1.67 17.74
C GLN A 660 1.15 -0.53 18.77
N ALA A 661 0.78 -0.82 20.03
CA ALA A 661 0.82 0.17 21.10
C ALA A 661 2.26 0.60 21.45
N ALA A 662 3.23 -0.31 21.28
CA ALA A 662 4.65 0.01 21.47
C ALA A 662 5.24 0.81 20.31
N ASP A 663 4.76 0.59 19.08
CA ASP A 663 5.29 1.20 17.87
C ASP A 663 4.21 1.49 16.80
N ALA A 664 3.98 2.79 16.59
CA ALA A 664 2.96 3.32 15.71
C ALA A 664 3.27 3.10 14.23
N ARG A 665 4.45 2.61 13.86
CA ARG A 665 4.75 2.20 12.49
C ARG A 665 3.99 0.93 12.10
N ILE A 666 3.64 0.08 13.08
CA ILE A 666 2.89 -1.16 12.85
C ILE A 666 1.42 -0.82 12.54
N GLY A 667 0.91 -1.41 11.48
CA GLY A 667 -0.44 -1.17 10.95
C GLY A 667 -0.55 0.02 10.01
N PHE A 668 0.49 0.87 9.90
CA PHE A 668 0.52 2.00 8.98
C PHE A 668 1.08 1.62 7.60
N GLU A 669 0.49 2.16 6.54
CA GLU A 669 0.97 2.11 5.17
C GLU A 669 0.74 3.48 4.51
N SER A 670 1.66 3.92 3.65
CA SER A 670 1.74 5.31 3.17
C SER A 670 0.53 5.78 2.36
N SER A 671 -0.06 4.92 1.55
CA SER A 671 -1.21 5.25 0.67
C SER A 671 -2.57 4.99 1.32
N ASN A 672 -2.62 4.22 2.42
CA ASN A 672 -3.83 3.69 3.06
C ASN A 672 -3.97 4.09 4.53
N GLN A 673 -2.96 4.78 5.08
CA GLN A 673 -2.85 5.11 6.51
C GLN A 673 -2.88 3.83 7.36
N TYR A 674 -3.59 3.84 8.49
CA TYR A 674 -3.64 2.70 9.40
C TYR A 674 -4.69 1.68 8.98
N TYR A 675 -4.28 0.48 8.61
CA TYR A 675 -5.15 -0.69 8.45
C TYR A 675 -5.87 -1.04 9.76
N TYR A 676 -5.14 -0.95 10.86
CA TYR A 676 -5.64 -1.09 12.22
C TYR A 676 -4.86 -0.19 13.16
N ASN A 677 -5.41 -0.01 14.36
CA ASN A 677 -4.88 0.80 15.45
C ASN A 677 -5.30 0.15 16.78
N GLU A 678 -4.95 0.77 17.90
CA GLU A 678 -5.22 0.29 19.26
C GLU A 678 -6.71 -0.06 19.46
N ASN A 679 -7.61 0.85 19.06
CA ASN A 679 -9.05 0.65 19.25
C ASN A 679 -9.57 -0.45 18.32
N SER A 680 -9.10 -0.53 17.08
CA SER A 680 -9.53 -1.58 16.14
C SER A 680 -9.11 -2.97 16.63
N LEU A 681 -7.89 -3.11 17.17
CA LEU A 681 -7.41 -4.38 17.74
C LEU A 681 -8.11 -4.73 19.06
N LEU A 682 -8.37 -3.75 19.93
CA LEU A 682 -9.23 -3.96 21.12
C LEU A 682 -10.65 -4.39 20.72
N ALA A 683 -11.21 -3.76 19.68
CA ALA A 683 -12.52 -4.12 19.14
C ALA A 683 -12.50 -5.56 18.58
N LYS A 684 -11.41 -5.98 17.93
CA LYS A 684 -11.22 -7.38 17.51
C LYS A 684 -11.20 -8.33 18.70
N ILE A 685 -10.50 -8.01 19.80
CA ILE A 685 -10.49 -8.88 21.00
C ILE A 685 -11.90 -9.04 21.57
N VAL A 686 -12.67 -7.94 21.63
CA VAL A 686 -14.09 -7.98 22.04
C VAL A 686 -14.92 -8.82 21.06
N ASN A 687 -14.69 -8.66 19.76
CA ASN A 687 -15.35 -9.43 18.70
C ASN A 687 -15.11 -10.93 18.85
N LEU A 688 -13.85 -11.36 19.01
CA LEU A 688 -13.51 -12.77 19.21
C LEU A 688 -14.16 -13.37 20.47
N ASN A 689 -14.21 -12.60 21.57
CA ASN A 689 -14.94 -13.02 22.79
C ASN A 689 -16.44 -13.24 22.51
N ARG A 690 -17.07 -12.41 21.68
CA ARG A 690 -18.49 -12.58 21.31
C ARG A 690 -18.70 -13.74 20.35
N VAL A 691 -17.79 -13.94 19.39
CA VAL A 691 -17.79 -15.09 18.48
C VAL A 691 -17.71 -16.38 19.28
N ALA A 692 -16.79 -16.48 20.24
CA ALA A 692 -16.68 -17.63 21.14
C ALA A 692 -17.99 -17.88 21.92
N GLN A 693 -18.56 -16.84 22.56
CA GLN A 693 -19.83 -16.98 23.29
C GLN A 693 -21.00 -17.44 22.41
N ARG A 694 -21.03 -17.07 21.13
CA ARG A 694 -22.07 -17.53 20.20
C ARG A 694 -21.89 -19.00 19.84
N LEU A 695 -20.65 -19.43 19.59
CA LEU A 695 -20.32 -20.82 19.32
C LEU A 695 -20.66 -21.73 20.50
N GLU A 696 -20.41 -21.29 21.74
CA GLU A 696 -20.77 -22.00 22.98
C GLU A 696 -22.29 -22.08 23.20
N LYS A 697 -23.04 -20.99 22.97
CA LYS A 697 -24.49 -20.95 23.24
C LYS A 697 -25.33 -21.85 22.35
N THR A 698 -24.82 -22.23 21.18
CA THR A 698 -25.54 -23.14 20.27
C THR A 698 -25.37 -24.62 20.64
N GLU A 699 -24.60 -24.95 21.70
CA GLU A 699 -24.45 -26.32 22.22
C GLU A 699 -25.65 -26.83 23.04
N LYS A 700 -26.66 -26.00 23.32
CA LYS A 700 -27.89 -26.46 23.93
C LYS A 700 -28.96 -26.69 22.85
N PRO A 701 -29.09 -27.90 22.28
CA PRO A 701 -30.40 -28.31 21.82
C PRO A 701 -31.32 -28.27 23.05
N ASP A 702 -32.50 -27.70 22.90
CA ASP A 702 -33.54 -27.73 23.93
C ASP A 702 -33.67 -29.17 24.47
N ALA A 703 -33.29 -29.35 25.73
CA ALA A 703 -33.47 -30.57 26.51
C ALA A 703 -34.51 -30.30 27.58
#